data_AF-A0A844MMD0-F1
#
_entry.id   AF-A0A844MMD0-F1
#
_cell.length_a   1.000
_cell.length_b   1.000
_cell.length_c   1.000
_cell.angle_alpha   90.00
_cell.angle_beta   90.00
_cell.angle_gamma   90.00
#
_symmetry.space_group_name_H-M   'P 1'
#
loop_
_entity.id
_entity.type
_entity.pdbx_description
1 polymer ?
#
loop_
_entity_poly.entity_id
_entity_poly.type
_entity_poly.pdbx_seq_one_letter_code
_entity_poly.pdbx_strand_id
1 'polypeptide(L)'
;MPQRKTVYEFIAQAQAKHGDLYDYSLVEYVNSASKVTIICPHHGEFKIAPYHHLKGVGCRNCYADRQRHTQSTIIDKFREAHGDRYDYSKVVYKRIDIKVTIICPVHGDFEQDPKAHINGSGCVKCANENQTLTLLEFVEKARATHGDKYDYSEVRYVNHATKVTIVCPQHGAFEQTPSNHIRKSGCPACAKESTTKAQHGFEYKGIHYTSTKQACQKLSKNYWVVLKRLGAGWTVAQAFDDEPHDPKHSFRVNGVTYNGIEDAVRQLSAPVSSTTVKRRIAEGMTPEAALFTPPKLGYDNGIIYTITNCVNGKQYIGLTTTSLKERWERHLEQVYRHDRSLVHDAIAEFGKENFTIESIDCAANPKELRIKERQWIQRLNTLTPNGYNVTLGGEIGGSPGKPTRLPGAPVLYPTVQAAAEALAKREGISVEAAEKRIHAGRIDAKKPHGMSRDAPKTRFYKYWSGLVHGLTNPNSKEYNGSSICDRWKDFRNFCEDAGDNYDRGLYLKPVDPKLPYSKENCVWVPRRELYQTHGMTKTRIYRLWSHLVYHKANPNSKKYEGIPVCSRWQDFTLFYEDISQGYREGKILFLMNPNEPYSKENCYWNWVRGNQQAHPLFGTPIYKLWRRTVNEYCNPESKNYNGSSICDRWRDFALFCEDMASTYERGLQLIRRDRNKPFAPDNCDWKSAQEAPQTHGMTNTKFYRIWARLSHYRTNPASKSYEGSSLCERWRKFENFKEDMYNSYQEGMGLGLLDRSQPYSKDNCTWLTKSEFCKKNQPSVQGETFVQLSLWSTSD
;
A
#
# COMPACT_ATOMS: atom_id res chain seq x y z
N MET A 1 -14.64 48.94 11.49
CA MET A 1 -15.26 47.98 10.54
C MET A 1 -14.68 48.22 9.15
N PRO A 2 -14.13 47.22 8.45
CA PRO A 2 -13.78 47.40 7.04
C PRO A 2 -15.08 47.64 6.26
N GLN A 3 -15.15 48.72 5.47
CA GLN A 3 -16.29 49.00 4.63
C GLN A 3 -16.62 47.76 3.77
N ARG A 4 -17.91 47.41 3.70
CA ARG A 4 -18.37 46.34 2.81
C ARG A 4 -18.06 46.78 1.40
N LYS A 5 -17.26 46.00 0.69
CA LYS A 5 -16.93 46.31 -0.70
C LYS A 5 -18.21 46.43 -1.52
N THR A 6 -18.28 47.42 -2.38
CA THR A 6 -19.38 47.52 -3.35
C THR A 6 -19.20 46.51 -4.48
N VAL A 7 -20.26 46.25 -5.25
CA VAL A 7 -20.19 45.41 -6.46
C VAL A 7 -19.09 45.92 -7.40
N TYR A 8 -19.03 47.24 -7.60
CA TYR A 8 -18.04 47.90 -8.45
C TYR A 8 -16.60 47.71 -7.95
N GLU A 9 -16.36 47.82 -6.65
CA GLU A 9 -15.04 47.59 -6.06
C GLU A 9 -14.57 46.13 -6.19
N PHE A 10 -15.49 45.17 -6.11
CA PHE A 10 -15.17 43.77 -6.38
C PHE A 10 -14.80 43.55 -7.84
N ILE A 11 -15.62 44.06 -8.79
CA ILE A 11 -15.38 43.91 -10.23
C ILE A 11 -14.05 44.55 -10.63
N ALA A 12 -13.76 45.77 -10.14
CA ALA A 12 -12.49 46.45 -10.42
C ALA A 12 -11.27 45.64 -9.93
N GLN A 13 -11.35 45.04 -8.74
CA GLN A 13 -10.27 44.18 -8.22
C GLN A 13 -10.16 42.85 -8.97
N ALA A 14 -11.30 42.31 -9.43
CA ALA A 14 -11.32 41.08 -10.21
C ALA A 14 -10.71 41.31 -11.61
N GLN A 15 -11.05 42.41 -12.27
CA GLN A 15 -10.43 42.86 -13.53
C GLN A 15 -8.94 43.17 -13.35
N ALA A 16 -8.52 43.83 -12.26
CA ALA A 16 -7.09 44.02 -11.98
C ALA A 16 -6.33 42.71 -11.81
N LYS A 17 -7.00 41.63 -11.36
CA LYS A 17 -6.38 40.31 -11.14
C LYS A 17 -6.38 39.41 -12.37
N HIS A 18 -7.45 39.43 -13.15
CA HIS A 18 -7.68 38.52 -14.28
C HIS A 18 -7.67 39.21 -15.65
N GLY A 19 -7.55 40.53 -15.71
CA GLY A 19 -7.72 41.31 -16.94
C GLY A 19 -9.13 41.14 -17.52
N ASP A 20 -9.22 41.08 -18.85
CA ASP A 20 -10.47 40.93 -19.60
C ASP A 20 -10.88 39.46 -19.82
N LEU A 21 -10.38 38.53 -18.98
CA LEU A 21 -10.61 37.09 -19.14
C LEU A 21 -12.02 36.63 -18.78
N TYR A 22 -12.79 37.43 -18.05
CA TYR A 22 -14.11 37.07 -17.56
C TYR A 22 -15.10 38.22 -17.70
N ASP A 23 -16.35 37.88 -17.98
CA ASP A 23 -17.47 38.81 -17.94
C ASP A 23 -18.18 38.73 -16.59
N TYR A 24 -18.39 39.90 -15.99
CA TYR A 24 -18.97 40.11 -14.66
C TYR A 24 -20.39 40.67 -14.72
N SER A 25 -21.04 40.66 -15.88
CA SER A 25 -22.40 41.16 -16.13
C SER A 25 -23.47 40.55 -15.20
N LEU A 26 -23.26 39.32 -14.72
CA LEU A 26 -24.19 38.58 -13.83
C LEU A 26 -23.77 38.61 -12.34
N VAL A 27 -22.86 39.49 -11.94
CA VAL A 27 -22.36 39.54 -10.57
C VAL A 27 -23.34 40.28 -9.65
N GLU A 28 -23.96 39.52 -8.75
CA GLU A 28 -24.70 40.05 -7.60
C GLU A 28 -23.86 39.91 -6.32
N TYR A 29 -23.05 40.92 -6.00
CA TYR A 29 -22.15 40.87 -4.84
C TYR A 29 -22.85 41.22 -3.53
N VAL A 30 -22.89 40.25 -2.61
CA VAL A 30 -23.43 40.44 -1.24
C VAL A 30 -22.33 40.55 -0.20
N ASN A 31 -21.37 39.62 -0.22
CA ASN A 31 -20.22 39.60 0.68
C ASN A 31 -19.10 38.72 0.07
N SER A 32 -17.94 38.70 0.71
CA SER A 32 -16.76 38.03 0.15
C SER A 32 -16.88 36.50 0.05
N ALA A 33 -17.76 35.88 0.84
CA ALA A 33 -17.94 34.43 0.95
C ALA A 33 -19.10 33.89 0.10
N SER A 34 -20.17 34.67 -0.07
CA SER A 34 -21.32 34.32 -0.91
C SER A 34 -20.89 34.23 -2.37
N LYS A 35 -21.17 33.09 -3.01
CA LYS A 35 -20.74 32.84 -4.39
C LYS A 35 -21.46 33.78 -5.35
N VAL A 36 -20.69 34.35 -6.27
CA VAL A 36 -21.19 35.15 -7.40
C VAL A 36 -21.11 34.33 -8.68
N THR A 37 -21.96 34.66 -9.66
CA THR A 37 -21.91 34.08 -11.02
C THR A 37 -21.02 34.95 -11.89
N ILE A 38 -20.03 34.34 -12.53
CA ILE A 38 -19.08 34.98 -13.44
C ILE A 38 -19.10 34.19 -14.75
N ILE A 39 -18.99 34.87 -15.89
CA ILE A 39 -19.02 34.25 -17.20
C ILE A 39 -17.59 34.06 -17.71
N CYS A 40 -17.24 32.82 -18.02
CA CYS A 40 -16.05 32.48 -18.79
C CYS A 40 -16.40 32.52 -20.29
N PRO A 41 -15.71 33.30 -21.13
CA PRO A 41 -15.98 33.35 -22.57
C PRO A 41 -15.94 31.98 -23.27
N HIS A 42 -15.16 31.03 -22.74
CA HIS A 42 -15.00 29.69 -23.33
C HIS A 42 -15.93 28.63 -22.74
N HIS A 43 -16.36 28.76 -21.49
CA HIS A 43 -17.06 27.69 -20.76
C HIS A 43 -18.41 28.12 -20.17
N GLY A 44 -18.82 29.36 -20.42
CA GLY A 44 -20.06 29.93 -19.90
C GLY A 44 -20.00 30.28 -18.42
N GLU A 45 -21.17 30.35 -17.81
CA GLU A 45 -21.38 30.76 -16.42
C GLU A 45 -20.79 29.77 -15.41
N PHE A 46 -20.12 30.28 -14.38
CA PHE A 46 -19.69 29.49 -13.24
C PHE A 46 -19.78 30.28 -11.93
N LYS A 47 -19.97 29.56 -10.82
CA LYS A 47 -20.13 30.14 -9.48
C LYS A 47 -18.84 30.06 -8.67
N ILE A 48 -18.37 31.17 -8.13
CA ILE A 48 -17.16 31.24 -7.30
C ILE A 48 -17.30 32.25 -6.16
N ALA A 49 -16.65 32.01 -5.03
CA ALA A 49 -16.61 32.98 -3.93
C ALA A 49 -15.69 34.16 -4.30
N PRO A 50 -16.13 35.42 -4.16
CA PRO A 50 -15.35 36.61 -4.48
C PRO A 50 -13.92 36.61 -3.91
N TYR A 51 -13.74 36.25 -2.62
CA TYR A 51 -12.40 36.23 -2.01
C TYR A 51 -11.45 35.23 -2.71
N HIS A 52 -11.99 34.12 -3.20
CA HIS A 52 -11.21 33.08 -3.86
C HIS A 52 -10.87 33.49 -5.30
N HIS A 53 -11.81 34.16 -5.97
CA HIS A 53 -11.57 34.73 -7.29
C HIS A 53 -10.48 35.80 -7.27
N LEU A 54 -10.51 36.71 -6.27
CA LEU A 54 -9.48 37.75 -6.09
C LEU A 54 -8.09 37.19 -5.75
N LYS A 55 -7.99 35.95 -5.24
CA LYS A 55 -6.69 35.25 -5.06
C LYS A 55 -6.09 34.74 -6.38
N GLY A 56 -6.77 34.93 -7.51
CA GLY A 56 -6.32 34.51 -8.84
C GLY A 56 -6.91 33.16 -9.28
N VAL A 57 -7.95 32.66 -8.60
CA VAL A 57 -8.61 31.41 -9.00
C VAL A 57 -9.70 31.71 -10.03
N GLY A 58 -9.56 31.14 -11.23
CA GLY A 58 -10.45 31.34 -12.36
C GLY A 58 -11.37 30.16 -12.65
N CYS A 59 -11.80 30.04 -13.91
CA CYS A 59 -12.64 28.95 -14.38
C CYS A 59 -11.90 27.59 -14.28
N ARG A 60 -12.53 26.61 -13.62
CA ARG A 60 -11.99 25.25 -13.44
C ARG A 60 -11.81 24.51 -14.77
N ASN A 61 -12.68 24.77 -15.74
CA ASN A 61 -12.60 24.13 -17.05
C ASN A 61 -11.43 24.69 -17.88
N CYS A 62 -11.20 26.01 -17.86
CA CYS A 62 -9.99 26.62 -18.42
C CYS A 62 -8.71 26.04 -17.80
N TYR A 63 -8.70 25.85 -16.49
CA TYR A 63 -7.57 25.20 -15.81
C TYR A 63 -7.39 23.75 -16.30
N ALA A 64 -8.46 22.98 -16.44
CA ALA A 64 -8.41 21.60 -16.93
C ALA A 64 -7.97 21.51 -18.40
N ASP A 65 -8.42 22.42 -19.26
CA ASP A 65 -8.08 22.43 -20.68
C ASP A 65 -6.61 22.79 -20.91
N ARG A 66 -6.03 23.70 -20.11
CA ARG A 66 -4.57 23.95 -20.10
C ARG A 66 -3.75 22.72 -19.73
N GLN A 67 -4.34 21.74 -19.04
CA GLN A 67 -3.67 20.51 -18.63
C GLN A 67 -3.87 19.36 -19.63
N ARG A 68 -4.69 19.54 -20.68
CA ARG A 68 -4.93 18.52 -21.71
C ARG A 68 -3.93 18.68 -22.85
N HIS A 69 -3.10 17.66 -23.06
CA HIS A 69 -2.28 17.58 -24.26
C HIS A 69 -3.12 17.09 -25.44
N THR A 70 -2.95 17.71 -26.60
CA THR A 70 -3.42 17.18 -27.88
C THR A 70 -2.39 16.21 -28.45
N GLN A 71 -2.80 15.41 -29.44
CA GLN A 71 -1.94 14.51 -30.22
C GLN A 71 -0.64 15.20 -30.71
N SER A 72 -0.74 16.43 -31.22
CA SER A 72 0.45 17.17 -31.68
C SER A 72 1.33 17.57 -30.51
N THR A 73 0.74 18.21 -29.49
CA THR A 73 1.52 18.75 -28.36
C THR A 73 2.24 17.69 -27.54
N ILE A 74 1.71 16.45 -27.49
CA ILE A 74 2.39 15.36 -26.78
C ILE A 74 3.58 14.82 -27.59
N ILE A 75 3.46 14.76 -28.92
CA ILE A 75 4.55 14.33 -29.81
C ILE A 75 5.69 15.35 -29.77
N ASP A 76 5.37 16.65 -29.75
CA ASP A 76 6.38 17.70 -29.61
C ASP A 76 7.17 17.56 -28.30
N LYS A 77 6.49 17.28 -27.18
CA LYS A 77 7.15 16.98 -25.91
C LYS A 77 7.99 15.70 -25.93
N PHE A 78 7.60 14.70 -26.71
CA PHE A 78 8.41 13.49 -26.88
C PHE A 78 9.70 13.81 -27.63
N ARG A 79 9.62 14.63 -28.69
CA ARG A 79 10.78 15.11 -29.44
C ARG A 79 11.68 16.03 -28.61
N GLU A 80 11.13 16.88 -27.74
CA GLU A 80 11.95 17.67 -26.80
C GLU A 80 12.79 16.79 -25.87
N ALA A 81 12.25 15.65 -25.44
CA ALA A 81 12.94 14.74 -24.51
C ALA A 81 13.96 13.80 -25.20
N HIS A 82 13.69 13.37 -26.44
CA HIS A 82 14.47 12.33 -27.13
C HIS A 82 15.05 12.72 -28.49
N GLY A 83 14.78 13.93 -28.98
CA GLY A 83 15.07 14.33 -30.35
C GLY A 83 14.38 13.43 -31.38
N ASP A 84 15.08 13.14 -32.47
CA ASP A 84 14.61 12.27 -33.56
C ASP A 84 14.94 10.78 -33.35
N ARG A 85 15.15 10.37 -32.10
CA ARG A 85 15.56 9.00 -31.75
C ARG A 85 14.46 7.94 -31.98
N TYR A 86 13.20 8.36 -31.99
CA TYR A 86 12.05 7.46 -32.12
C TYR A 86 11.10 7.96 -33.20
N ASP A 87 10.42 7.01 -33.85
CA ASP A 87 9.31 7.32 -34.74
C ASP A 87 7.99 7.25 -33.96
N TYR A 88 7.22 8.34 -34.06
CA TYR A 88 5.96 8.55 -33.38
C TYR A 88 4.74 8.39 -34.31
N SER A 89 4.93 7.87 -35.53
CA SER A 89 3.88 7.64 -36.54
C SER A 89 2.71 6.77 -36.04
N LYS A 90 2.96 5.86 -35.10
CA LYS A 90 1.94 5.00 -34.47
C LYS A 90 1.39 5.51 -33.14
N VAL A 91 1.80 6.69 -32.67
CA VAL A 91 1.29 7.25 -31.41
C VAL A 91 -0.16 7.67 -31.60
N VAL A 92 -1.07 7.06 -30.82
CA VAL A 92 -2.47 7.51 -30.70
C VAL A 92 -2.73 7.92 -29.26
N TYR A 93 -2.65 9.23 -29.01
CA TYR A 93 -2.79 9.82 -27.70
C TYR A 93 -4.25 10.04 -27.33
N LYS A 94 -4.64 9.49 -26.18
CA LYS A 94 -5.96 9.72 -25.58
C LYS A 94 -5.85 10.47 -24.25
N ARG A 95 -4.99 9.99 -23.35
CA ARG A 95 -4.71 10.57 -22.04
C ARG A 95 -3.29 10.21 -21.57
N ILE A 96 -2.78 10.95 -20.59
CA ILE A 96 -1.40 10.80 -20.08
C ILE A 96 -1.15 9.48 -19.33
N ASP A 97 -2.22 8.85 -18.82
CA ASP A 97 -2.21 7.60 -18.06
C ASP A 97 -2.37 6.34 -18.94
N ILE A 98 -2.58 6.52 -20.25
CA ILE A 98 -2.74 5.42 -21.21
C ILE A 98 -1.46 5.31 -22.02
N LYS A 99 -0.90 4.10 -22.08
CA LYS A 99 0.31 3.81 -22.85
C LYS A 99 0.11 4.11 -24.34
N VAL A 100 1.19 4.56 -24.97
CA VAL A 100 1.27 4.82 -26.40
C VAL A 100 2.29 3.88 -27.03
N THR A 101 2.06 3.52 -28.30
CA THR A 101 2.99 2.73 -29.10
C THR A 101 3.99 3.66 -29.79
N ILE A 102 5.27 3.47 -29.48
CA ILE A 102 6.40 4.24 -30.01
C ILE A 102 7.29 3.28 -30.79
N ILE A 103 7.85 3.72 -31.91
CA ILE A 103 8.71 2.88 -32.74
C ILE A 103 10.17 3.20 -32.43
N CYS A 104 10.90 2.19 -31.99
CA CYS A 104 12.36 2.26 -31.93
C CYS A 104 12.94 1.82 -33.29
N PRO A 105 13.80 2.62 -33.95
CA PRO A 105 14.40 2.25 -35.23
C PRO A 105 15.16 0.93 -35.21
N VAL A 106 15.72 0.54 -34.05
CA VAL A 106 16.52 -0.68 -33.88
C VAL A 106 15.67 -1.88 -33.45
N HIS A 107 14.72 -1.68 -32.53
CA HIS A 107 14.01 -2.77 -31.85
C HIS A 107 12.54 -2.91 -32.22
N GLY A 108 12.03 -2.04 -33.09
CA GLY A 108 10.65 -1.98 -33.51
C GLY A 108 9.72 -1.33 -32.47
N ASP A 109 8.43 -1.63 -32.60
CA ASP A 109 7.37 -1.08 -31.76
C ASP A 109 7.50 -1.49 -30.29
N PHE A 110 7.32 -0.54 -29.38
CA PHE A 110 7.20 -0.78 -27.95
C PHE A 110 6.18 0.16 -27.30
N GLU A 111 5.56 -0.27 -26.21
CA GLU A 111 4.58 0.52 -25.49
C GLU A 111 5.20 1.21 -24.26
N GLN A 112 4.85 2.48 -24.06
CA GLN A 112 5.30 3.24 -22.89
C GLN A 112 4.28 4.29 -22.44
N ASP A 113 4.29 4.60 -21.15
CA ASP A 113 3.46 5.67 -20.58
C ASP A 113 3.97 7.05 -21.07
N PRO A 114 3.11 7.92 -21.62
CA PRO A 114 3.50 9.26 -22.10
C PRO A 114 4.29 10.07 -21.07
N LYS A 115 3.87 10.05 -19.80
CA LYS A 115 4.58 10.75 -18.72
C LYS A 115 6.00 10.22 -18.50
N ALA A 116 6.19 8.91 -18.56
CA ALA A 116 7.51 8.30 -18.39
C ALA A 116 8.42 8.63 -19.58
N HIS A 117 7.86 8.63 -20.79
CA HIS A 117 8.59 8.97 -22.01
C HIS A 117 9.07 10.43 -21.99
N ILE A 118 8.21 11.39 -21.63
CA ILE A 118 8.59 12.81 -21.46
C ILE A 118 9.73 12.97 -20.45
N ASN A 119 9.77 12.14 -19.40
CA ASN A 119 10.84 12.18 -18.39
C ASN A 119 12.15 11.50 -18.84
N GLY A 120 12.31 11.20 -20.13
CA GLY A 120 13.53 10.61 -20.69
C GLY A 120 13.60 9.09 -20.65
N SER A 121 12.51 8.39 -20.30
CA SER A 121 12.46 6.93 -20.46
C SER A 121 12.33 6.56 -21.94
N GLY A 122 13.01 5.51 -22.39
CA GLY A 122 13.04 5.10 -23.80
C GLY A 122 12.82 3.60 -23.99
N CYS A 123 13.25 3.07 -25.12
CA CYS A 123 13.18 1.64 -25.39
C CYS A 123 14.06 0.85 -24.40
N VAL A 124 13.46 -0.12 -23.72
CA VAL A 124 14.13 -0.95 -22.69
C VAL A 124 15.26 -1.78 -23.31
N LYS A 125 15.10 -2.25 -24.55
CA LYS A 125 16.14 -3.02 -25.25
C LYS A 125 17.37 -2.15 -25.54
N CYS A 126 17.18 -0.94 -26.09
CA CYS A 126 18.26 0.06 -26.23
C CYS A 126 18.92 0.38 -24.88
N ALA A 127 18.13 0.55 -23.80
CA ALA A 127 18.66 0.86 -22.48
C ALA A 127 19.51 -0.28 -21.91
N ASN A 128 19.20 -1.53 -22.25
CA ASN A 128 19.96 -2.70 -21.83
C ASN A 128 21.19 -2.98 -22.72
N GLU A 129 21.12 -2.69 -24.02
CA GLU A 129 22.26 -2.81 -24.95
C GLU A 129 23.32 -1.74 -24.68
N ASN A 130 22.91 -0.52 -24.32
CA ASN A 130 23.83 0.52 -23.84
C ASN A 130 24.45 0.19 -22.46
N GLN A 131 24.13 -0.96 -21.84
CA GLN A 131 24.76 -1.46 -20.61
C GLN A 131 25.78 -2.58 -20.87
N THR A 132 25.95 -3.06 -22.10
CA THR A 132 27.04 -4.01 -22.42
C THR A 132 28.24 -3.23 -22.91
N LEU A 133 29.27 -3.13 -22.07
CA LEU A 133 30.57 -2.60 -22.48
C LEU A 133 31.13 -3.45 -23.62
N THR A 134 31.86 -2.85 -24.54
CA THR A 134 32.73 -3.62 -25.43
C THR A 134 33.88 -4.26 -24.63
N LEU A 135 34.53 -5.29 -25.18
CA LEU A 135 35.71 -5.90 -24.56
C LEU A 135 36.80 -4.84 -24.27
N LEU A 136 37.01 -3.91 -25.21
CA LEU A 136 37.99 -2.83 -25.07
C LEU A 136 37.62 -1.89 -23.91
N GLU A 137 36.38 -1.42 -23.85
CA GLU A 137 35.92 -0.54 -22.76
C GLU A 137 35.93 -1.25 -21.39
N PHE A 138 35.67 -2.56 -21.36
CA PHE A 138 35.84 -3.35 -20.14
C PHE A 138 37.29 -3.36 -19.68
N VAL A 139 38.23 -3.65 -20.59
CA VAL A 139 39.67 -3.70 -20.27
C VAL A 139 40.19 -2.32 -19.82
N GLU A 140 39.78 -1.24 -20.50
CA GLU A 140 40.14 0.13 -20.09
C GLU A 140 39.65 0.46 -18.68
N LYS A 141 38.39 0.16 -18.36
CA LYS A 141 37.83 0.37 -17.01
C LYS A 141 38.49 -0.52 -15.96
N ALA A 142 38.84 -1.74 -16.33
CA ALA A 142 39.53 -2.67 -15.46
C ALA A 142 40.97 -2.19 -15.15
N ARG A 143 41.69 -1.68 -16.16
CA ARG A 143 43.01 -1.03 -15.98
C ARG A 143 42.93 0.27 -15.20
N ALA A 144 41.90 1.09 -15.40
CA ALA A 144 41.69 2.27 -14.55
C ALA A 144 41.49 1.91 -13.06
N THR A 145 40.96 0.72 -12.78
CA THR A 145 40.69 0.23 -11.42
C THR A 145 41.90 -0.43 -10.76
N HIS A 146 42.66 -1.24 -11.52
CA HIS A 146 43.72 -2.11 -11.00
C HIS A 146 45.12 -1.80 -11.54
N GLY A 147 45.26 -0.84 -12.45
CA GLY A 147 46.49 -0.62 -13.23
C GLY A 147 46.79 -1.81 -14.15
N ASP A 148 48.08 -2.05 -14.40
CA ASP A 148 48.57 -3.19 -15.21
C ASP A 148 48.76 -4.48 -14.39
N LYS A 149 47.99 -4.64 -13.31
CA LYS A 149 48.12 -5.74 -12.36
C LYS A 149 47.62 -7.09 -12.90
N TYR A 150 46.76 -7.08 -13.92
CA TYR A 150 46.11 -8.27 -14.45
C TYR A 150 46.27 -8.33 -15.96
N ASP A 151 46.39 -9.55 -16.48
CA ASP A 151 46.32 -9.81 -17.91
C ASP A 151 44.88 -10.21 -18.30
N TYR A 152 44.42 -9.61 -19.39
CA TYR A 152 43.07 -9.74 -19.94
C TYR A 152 43.09 -10.38 -21.34
N SER A 153 44.23 -10.88 -21.80
CA SER A 153 44.42 -11.52 -23.11
C SER A 153 43.44 -12.68 -23.37
N GLU A 154 43.04 -13.40 -22.32
CA GLU A 154 42.10 -14.54 -22.40
C GLU A 154 40.63 -14.16 -22.16
N VAL A 155 40.32 -12.87 -21.97
CA VAL A 155 38.96 -12.44 -21.66
C VAL A 155 38.06 -12.50 -22.88
N ARG A 156 37.02 -13.32 -22.81
CA ARG A 156 35.87 -13.29 -23.73
C ARG A 156 34.70 -12.57 -23.08
N TYR A 157 34.58 -11.27 -23.33
CA TYR A 157 33.53 -10.45 -22.74
C TYR A 157 32.19 -10.67 -23.44
N VAL A 158 31.15 -11.00 -22.66
CA VAL A 158 29.77 -11.19 -23.16
C VAL A 158 28.83 -10.13 -22.56
N ASN A 159 28.84 -9.95 -21.25
CA ASN A 159 28.08 -8.93 -20.53
C ASN A 159 28.69 -8.73 -19.12
N HIS A 160 28.13 -7.83 -18.33
CA HIS A 160 28.67 -7.48 -17.00
C HIS A 160 28.51 -8.57 -15.92
N ALA A 161 27.65 -9.57 -16.14
CA ALA A 161 27.25 -10.59 -15.16
C ALA A 161 27.83 -11.98 -15.45
N THR A 162 28.18 -12.29 -16.70
CA THR A 162 28.85 -13.54 -17.08
C THR A 162 30.30 -13.51 -16.59
N LYS A 163 30.75 -14.59 -15.95
CA LYS A 163 32.14 -14.70 -15.48
C LYS A 163 33.11 -14.72 -16.66
N VAL A 164 34.24 -14.05 -16.48
CA VAL A 164 35.37 -14.04 -17.41
C VAL A 164 36.61 -14.56 -16.69
N THR A 165 37.53 -15.15 -17.45
CA THR A 165 38.83 -15.59 -16.97
C THR A 165 39.81 -14.43 -17.01
N ILE A 166 40.36 -14.05 -15.86
CA ILE A 166 41.35 -12.97 -15.72
C ILE A 166 42.63 -13.61 -15.18
N VAL A 167 43.78 -13.21 -15.71
CA VAL A 167 45.06 -13.80 -15.31
C VAL A 167 45.76 -12.90 -14.30
N CYS A 168 46.02 -13.43 -13.12
CA CYS A 168 46.90 -12.82 -12.13
C CYS A 168 48.35 -13.27 -12.40
N PRO A 169 49.30 -12.35 -12.60
CA PRO A 169 50.71 -12.72 -12.81
C PRO A 169 51.31 -13.56 -11.67
N GLN A 170 50.79 -13.44 -10.44
CA GLN A 170 51.29 -14.12 -9.25
C GLN A 170 50.61 -15.47 -8.97
N HIS A 171 49.33 -15.63 -9.36
CA HIS A 171 48.50 -16.77 -8.93
C HIS A 171 47.79 -17.47 -10.09
N GLY A 172 48.07 -17.07 -11.33
CA GLY A 172 47.46 -17.64 -12.53
C GLY A 172 46.03 -17.18 -12.79
N ALA A 173 45.34 -17.91 -13.67
CA ALA A 173 43.99 -17.63 -14.10
C ALA A 173 42.97 -17.80 -12.96
N PHE A 174 42.04 -16.85 -12.85
CA PHE A 174 40.91 -16.93 -11.92
C PHE A 174 39.65 -16.38 -12.59
N GLU A 175 38.49 -16.90 -12.18
CA GLU A 175 37.21 -16.45 -12.71
C GLU A 175 36.59 -15.33 -11.87
N GLN A 176 36.09 -14.30 -12.53
CA GLN A 176 35.29 -13.26 -11.89
C GLN A 176 34.29 -12.62 -12.85
N THR A 177 33.20 -12.04 -12.35
CA THR A 177 32.30 -11.25 -13.20
C THR A 177 32.92 -9.88 -13.48
N PRO A 178 32.80 -9.35 -14.72
CA PRO A 178 33.32 -8.03 -15.08
C PRO A 178 32.86 -6.89 -14.16
N SER A 179 31.60 -6.94 -13.73
CA SER A 179 31.02 -6.00 -12.77
C SER A 179 31.72 -6.01 -11.40
N ASN A 180 32.08 -7.18 -10.88
CA ASN A 180 32.78 -7.27 -9.59
C ASN A 180 34.24 -6.84 -9.73
N HIS A 181 34.86 -7.12 -10.88
CA HIS A 181 36.27 -6.78 -11.12
C HIS A 181 36.48 -5.28 -11.17
N ILE A 182 35.65 -4.57 -11.93
CA ILE A 182 35.65 -3.10 -11.98
C ILE A 182 35.32 -2.49 -10.61
N ARG A 183 34.57 -3.18 -9.74
CA ARG A 183 34.31 -2.75 -8.35
C ARG A 183 35.45 -3.06 -7.37
N LYS A 184 36.69 -3.13 -7.87
CA LYS A 184 37.94 -3.38 -7.11
C LYS A 184 38.05 -4.78 -6.49
N SER A 185 37.26 -5.77 -6.93
CA SER A 185 37.46 -7.16 -6.48
C SER A 185 38.62 -7.77 -7.26
N GLY A 186 39.78 -7.99 -6.64
CA GLY A 186 40.95 -8.57 -7.30
C GLY A 186 41.02 -10.09 -7.24
N CYS A 187 42.20 -10.64 -7.53
CA CYS A 187 42.51 -12.06 -7.36
C CYS A 187 42.25 -12.53 -5.90
N PRO A 188 41.44 -13.60 -5.69
CA PRO A 188 41.15 -14.11 -4.35
C PRO A 188 42.38 -14.61 -3.59
N ALA A 189 43.40 -15.13 -4.28
CA ALA A 189 44.64 -15.59 -3.65
C ALA A 189 45.48 -14.41 -3.14
N CYS A 190 45.69 -13.37 -3.97
CA CYS A 190 46.27 -12.09 -3.53
C CYS A 190 45.54 -11.51 -2.30
N ALA A 191 44.20 -11.56 -2.29
CA ALA A 191 43.42 -11.05 -1.18
C ALA A 191 43.67 -11.86 0.11
N LYS A 192 43.75 -13.20 0.02
CA LYS A 192 44.11 -14.05 1.15
C LYS A 192 45.51 -13.73 1.68
N GLU A 193 46.52 -13.64 0.82
CA GLU A 193 47.90 -13.32 1.20
C GLU A 193 48.04 -11.93 1.85
N SER A 194 47.34 -10.92 1.31
CA SER A 194 47.31 -9.59 1.93
C SER A 194 46.65 -9.61 3.32
N THR A 195 45.66 -10.49 3.52
CA THR A 195 45.02 -10.72 4.83
C THR A 195 45.96 -11.46 5.78
N THR A 196 46.80 -12.37 5.29
CA THR A 196 47.82 -13.08 6.09
C THR A 196 49.00 -12.17 6.46
N LYS A 197 49.42 -11.27 5.56
CA LYS A 197 50.41 -10.21 5.88
C LYS A 197 49.88 -9.20 6.89
N ALA A 198 48.58 -8.86 6.85
CA ALA A 198 47.94 -8.02 7.86
C ALA A 198 47.84 -8.66 9.26
N GLN A 199 48.15 -9.96 9.41
CA GLN A 199 48.30 -10.63 10.72
C GLN A 199 49.68 -10.38 11.35
N HIS A 200 50.66 -9.86 10.61
CA HIS A 200 51.91 -9.40 11.19
C HIS A 200 51.65 -7.98 11.72
N GLY A 201 51.61 -7.84 13.03
CA GLY A 201 51.35 -6.57 13.71
C GLY A 201 52.32 -5.46 13.30
N PHE A 202 52.04 -4.24 13.73
CA PHE A 202 52.92 -3.10 13.50
C PHE A 202 53.45 -2.55 14.83
N GLU A 203 54.63 -1.97 14.78
CA GLU A 203 55.20 -1.26 15.92
C GLU A 203 54.80 0.22 15.90
N TYR A 204 54.45 0.75 17.07
CA TYR A 204 54.18 2.17 17.27
C TYR A 204 54.65 2.58 18.67
N LYS A 205 55.49 3.63 18.74
CA LYS A 205 56.14 4.12 19.97
C LYS A 205 56.81 2.99 20.79
N GLY A 206 57.50 2.09 20.09
CA GLY A 206 58.23 0.97 20.72
C GLY A 206 57.35 -0.18 21.22
N ILE A 207 56.04 -0.17 20.94
CA ILE A 207 55.11 -1.24 21.33
C ILE A 207 54.59 -1.94 20.07
N HIS A 208 54.67 -3.27 20.04
CA HIS A 208 54.10 -4.09 18.97
C HIS A 208 52.60 -4.31 19.18
N TYR A 209 51.80 -4.02 18.14
CA TYR A 209 50.36 -4.22 18.13
C TYR A 209 49.96 -5.21 17.03
N THR A 210 49.21 -6.24 17.40
CA THR A 210 48.78 -7.29 16.46
C THR A 210 47.71 -6.84 15.48
N SER A 211 47.06 -5.70 15.74
CA SER A 211 46.11 -5.07 14.81
C SER A 211 45.86 -3.59 15.13
N THR A 212 45.39 -2.82 14.14
CA THR A 212 45.01 -1.40 14.33
C THR A 212 43.89 -1.25 15.35
N LYS A 213 43.00 -2.24 15.45
CA LYS A 213 41.91 -2.25 16.42
C LYS A 213 42.42 -2.42 17.85
N GLN A 214 43.40 -3.29 18.06
CA GLN A 214 44.06 -3.48 19.35
C GLN A 214 44.84 -2.22 19.75
N ALA A 215 45.58 -1.62 18.81
CA ALA A 215 46.28 -0.35 19.04
C ALA A 215 45.33 0.78 19.45
N CYS A 216 44.22 0.96 18.71
CA CYS A 216 43.21 1.98 19.02
C CYS A 216 42.56 1.77 20.40
N GLN A 217 42.30 0.52 20.80
CA GLN A 217 41.77 0.22 22.13
C GLN A 217 42.77 0.55 23.25
N LYS A 218 44.04 0.16 23.10
CA LYS A 218 45.08 0.42 24.11
C LYS A 218 45.45 1.90 24.21
N LEU A 219 45.44 2.62 23.10
CA LEU A 219 45.78 4.04 23.03
C LEU A 219 44.56 4.96 23.21
N SER A 220 43.38 4.40 23.50
CA SER A 220 42.11 5.13 23.60
C SER A 220 41.81 6.04 22.40
N LYS A 221 42.15 5.58 21.18
CA LYS A 221 41.90 6.28 19.92
C LYS A 221 40.65 5.74 19.22
N ASN A 222 39.96 6.61 18.48
CA ASN A 222 38.82 6.21 17.68
C ASN A 222 39.27 5.38 16.47
N TYR A 223 38.91 4.09 16.46
CA TYR A 223 39.28 3.14 15.41
C TYR A 223 38.94 3.61 14.00
N TRP A 224 37.77 4.21 13.79
CA TRP A 224 37.33 4.62 12.46
C TRP A 224 38.09 5.85 11.93
N VAL A 225 38.52 6.74 12.82
CA VAL A 225 39.33 7.90 12.47
C VAL A 225 40.71 7.46 11.97
N VAL A 226 41.36 6.57 12.73
CA VAL A 226 42.67 6.01 12.38
C VAL A 226 42.60 5.23 11.06
N LEU A 227 41.58 4.38 10.87
CA LEU A 227 41.40 3.61 9.64
C LEU A 227 41.23 4.53 8.41
N LYS A 228 40.50 5.63 8.57
CA LYS A 228 40.29 6.62 7.50
C LYS A 228 41.57 7.38 7.14
N ARG A 229 42.41 7.71 8.14
CA ARG A 229 43.73 8.33 7.93
C ARG A 229 44.67 7.38 7.18
N LEU A 230 44.79 6.13 7.64
CA LEU A 230 45.59 5.10 6.95
C LEU A 230 45.12 4.86 5.52
N GLY A 231 43.80 4.79 5.29
CA GLY A 231 43.22 4.64 3.95
C GLY A 231 43.41 5.87 3.04
N ALA A 232 43.72 7.03 3.61
CA ALA A 232 44.10 8.24 2.90
C ALA A 232 45.62 8.35 2.66
N GLY A 233 46.38 7.28 2.92
CA GLY A 233 47.82 7.20 2.68
C GLY A 233 48.70 7.68 3.84
N TRP A 234 48.14 7.91 5.04
CA TRP A 234 48.91 8.39 6.18
C TRP A 234 49.79 7.27 6.75
N THR A 235 50.97 7.63 7.25
CA THR A 235 51.84 6.69 7.98
C THR A 235 51.21 6.27 9.31
N VAL A 236 51.66 5.14 9.88
CA VAL A 236 51.19 4.67 11.20
C VAL A 236 51.43 5.74 12.28
N ALA A 237 52.57 6.43 12.27
CA ALA A 237 52.83 7.50 13.23
C ALA A 237 51.79 8.64 13.09
N GLN A 238 51.66 9.21 11.89
CA GLN A 238 50.71 10.30 11.61
C GLN A 238 49.25 9.92 11.88
N ALA A 239 48.87 8.66 11.65
CA ALA A 239 47.50 8.22 11.84
C ALA A 239 47.11 8.20 13.33
N PHE A 240 48.05 7.90 14.22
CA PHE A 240 47.85 7.73 15.66
C PHE A 240 48.25 8.94 16.52
N ASP A 241 49.05 9.87 15.98
CA ASP A 241 49.39 11.12 16.67
C ASP A 241 48.24 12.16 16.61
N ASP A 242 48.21 13.05 17.61
CA ASP A 242 47.19 14.08 17.81
C ASP A 242 47.52 15.42 17.14
N GLU A 243 48.66 15.53 16.44
CA GLU A 243 49.06 16.79 15.83
C GLU A 243 48.08 17.24 14.73
N PRO A 244 47.71 18.53 14.70
CA PRO A 244 46.74 19.06 13.76
C PRO A 244 47.34 19.09 12.35
N HIS A 245 46.86 18.20 11.48
CA HIS A 245 47.18 18.24 10.06
C HIS A 245 46.14 19.07 9.30
N ASP A 246 46.62 19.88 8.36
CA ASP A 246 45.91 20.91 7.62
C ASP A 246 44.46 20.54 7.21
N PRO A 247 43.44 21.21 7.81
CA PRO A 247 42.04 20.87 7.59
C PRO A 247 41.50 21.37 6.26
N LYS A 248 40.76 20.51 5.56
CA LYS A 248 39.94 20.83 4.37
C LYS A 248 39.00 22.04 4.53
N HIS A 249 38.67 22.43 5.76
CA HIS A 249 37.82 23.57 6.08
C HIS A 249 38.51 24.44 7.12
N SER A 250 39.65 25.03 6.76
CA SER A 250 40.39 25.93 7.63
C SER A 250 39.54 27.11 8.08
N PHE A 251 39.47 27.34 9.39
CA PHE A 251 38.81 28.51 9.97
C PHE A 251 39.81 29.27 10.82
N ARG A 252 40.11 30.52 10.46
CA ARG A 252 41.16 31.32 11.10
C ARG A 252 40.56 32.32 12.07
N VAL A 253 41.07 32.34 13.30
CA VAL A 253 40.65 33.25 14.38
C VAL A 253 41.91 33.75 15.08
N ASN A 254 42.09 35.07 15.20
CA ASN A 254 43.27 35.67 15.83
C ASN A 254 44.61 35.10 15.31
N GLY A 255 44.69 34.80 14.01
CA GLY A 255 45.90 34.26 13.39
C GLY A 255 46.10 32.74 13.52
N VAL A 256 45.36 32.05 14.40
CA VAL A 256 45.39 30.59 14.60
C VAL A 256 44.41 29.90 13.66
N THR A 257 44.84 28.80 13.02
CA THR A 257 44.01 28.01 12.09
C THR A 257 43.40 26.79 12.79
N TYR A 258 42.08 26.66 12.71
CA TYR A 258 41.31 25.56 13.28
C TYR A 258 40.71 24.65 12.21
N ASN A 259 40.36 23.41 12.61
CA ASN A 259 39.72 22.42 11.73
C ASN A 259 38.21 22.67 11.53
N GLY A 260 37.87 23.88 11.12
CA GLY A 260 36.50 24.34 10.92
C GLY A 260 35.95 25.10 12.13
N ILE A 261 34.75 25.65 11.93
CA ILE A 261 34.08 26.50 12.91
C ILE A 261 33.74 25.72 14.19
N GLU A 262 33.37 24.44 14.06
CA GLU A 262 33.08 23.55 15.18
C GLU A 262 34.30 23.32 16.07
N ASP A 263 35.48 23.16 15.45
CA ASP A 263 36.72 22.94 16.18
C ASP A 263 37.17 24.22 16.88
N ALA A 264 37.06 25.37 16.22
CA ALA A 264 37.33 26.67 16.84
C ALA A 264 36.42 26.97 18.03
N VAL A 265 35.09 26.75 17.90
CA VAL A 265 34.13 26.95 19.00
C VAL A 265 34.49 26.09 20.21
N ARG A 266 34.87 24.83 19.97
CA ARG A 266 35.25 23.88 21.03
C ARG A 266 36.56 24.25 21.70
N GLN A 267 37.61 24.53 20.92
CA GLN A 267 38.95 24.81 21.47
C GLN A 267 39.05 26.18 22.14
N LEU A 268 38.35 27.19 21.61
CA LEU A 268 38.30 28.53 22.19
C LEU A 268 37.24 28.69 23.28
N SER A 269 36.46 27.63 23.56
CA SER A 269 35.33 27.66 24.50
C SER A 269 34.40 28.84 24.25
N ALA A 270 34.04 29.06 22.98
CA ALA A 270 33.27 30.23 22.58
C ALA A 270 31.85 30.21 23.20
N PRO A 271 31.30 31.36 23.63
CA PRO A 271 30.00 31.45 24.30
C PRO A 271 28.79 31.18 23.38
N VAL A 272 29.01 30.85 22.11
CA VAL A 272 27.96 30.67 21.09
C VAL A 272 28.20 29.42 20.25
N SER A 273 27.11 28.82 19.74
CA SER A 273 27.19 27.59 18.94
C SER A 273 27.80 27.83 17.55
N SER A 274 28.38 26.78 16.96
CA SER A 274 28.93 26.83 15.59
C SER A 274 27.90 27.26 14.55
N THR A 275 26.62 26.93 14.75
CA THR A 275 25.51 27.40 13.91
C THR A 275 25.33 28.91 13.99
N THR A 276 25.41 29.50 15.18
CA THR A 276 25.33 30.95 15.39
C THR A 276 26.51 31.67 14.76
N VAL A 277 27.72 31.11 14.89
CA VAL A 277 28.95 31.64 14.28
C VAL A 277 28.83 31.66 12.76
N LYS A 278 28.38 30.56 12.14
CA LYS A 278 28.15 30.48 10.68
C LYS A 278 27.18 31.55 10.18
N ARG A 279 26.05 31.72 10.88
CA ARG A 279 25.05 32.75 10.52
C ARG A 279 25.65 34.16 10.62
N ARG A 280 26.35 34.48 11.70
CA ARG A 280 26.96 35.79 11.92
C ARG A 280 28.01 36.14 10.87
N ILE A 281 28.83 35.17 10.46
CA ILE A 281 29.80 35.36 9.38
C ILE A 281 29.09 35.61 8.04
N ALA A 282 28.02 34.88 7.75
CA ALA A 282 27.20 35.11 6.55
C ALA A 282 26.53 36.50 6.56
N GLU A 283 26.25 37.05 7.74
CA GLU A 283 25.77 38.42 7.96
C GLU A 283 26.90 39.47 7.93
N GLY A 284 28.14 39.08 7.61
CA GLY A 284 29.29 39.98 7.44
C GLY A 284 30.12 40.24 8.69
N MET A 285 29.92 39.49 9.78
CA MET A 285 30.68 39.64 11.02
C MET A 285 32.06 38.96 10.93
N THR A 286 33.10 39.54 11.54
CA THR A 286 34.44 38.93 11.59
C THR A 286 34.43 37.61 12.38
N PRO A 287 35.33 36.65 12.11
CA PRO A 287 35.43 35.40 12.87
C PRO A 287 35.51 35.58 14.39
N GLU A 288 36.28 36.58 14.84
CA GLU A 288 36.47 36.92 16.25
C GLU A 288 35.18 37.46 16.87
N ALA A 289 34.54 38.43 16.19
CA ALA A 289 33.29 38.99 16.66
C ALA A 289 32.18 37.93 16.63
N ALA A 290 32.15 37.06 15.61
CA ALA A 290 31.16 36.00 15.48
C ALA A 290 31.23 34.99 16.63
N LEU A 291 32.44 34.67 17.10
CA LEU A 291 32.71 33.76 18.23
C LEU A 291 32.45 34.39 19.60
N PHE A 292 32.87 35.63 19.82
CA PHE A 292 32.90 36.20 21.17
C PHE A 292 31.86 37.28 21.43
N THR A 293 31.11 37.72 20.42
CA THR A 293 29.97 38.61 20.65
C THR A 293 28.89 37.82 21.40
N PRO A 294 28.46 38.26 22.60
CA PRO A 294 27.40 37.58 23.35
C PRO A 294 26.15 37.41 22.47
N PRO A 295 25.35 36.35 22.67
CA PRO A 295 24.01 36.30 22.07
C PRO A 295 23.25 37.59 22.41
N LYS A 296 22.43 38.14 21.50
CA LYS A 296 21.44 39.16 21.91
C LYS A 296 20.62 38.53 23.04
N LEU A 297 20.67 39.15 24.23
CA LEU A 297 20.13 38.68 25.52
C LEU A 297 18.95 37.73 25.34
N GLY A 298 19.26 36.44 25.37
CA GLY A 298 18.29 35.38 25.42
C GLY A 298 18.16 34.95 26.87
N TYR A 299 17.04 35.32 27.48
CA TYR A 299 16.54 34.88 28.79
C TYR A 299 17.05 35.57 30.06
N ASP A 300 18.13 36.35 30.01
CA ASP A 300 18.51 37.16 31.17
C ASP A 300 17.59 38.40 31.20
N ASN A 301 16.62 38.41 32.13
CA ASN A 301 15.58 39.43 32.34
C ASN A 301 14.31 39.30 31.47
N GLY A 302 13.66 38.13 31.50
CA GLY A 302 12.30 38.00 30.99
C GLY A 302 11.31 38.82 31.82
N ILE A 303 10.31 39.40 31.16
CA ILE A 303 9.26 40.25 31.75
C ILE A 303 7.94 39.48 31.75
N ILE A 304 7.24 39.50 32.88
CA ILE A 304 5.80 39.20 32.97
C ILE A 304 5.06 40.53 32.87
N TYR A 305 4.07 40.58 31.98
CA TYR A 305 3.29 41.79 31.75
C TYR A 305 1.80 41.51 31.82
N THR A 306 1.04 42.56 32.15
CA THR A 306 -0.42 42.57 32.09
C THR A 306 -0.88 43.49 30.96
N ILE A 307 -1.89 43.07 30.21
CA ILE A 307 -2.67 43.93 29.32
C ILE A 307 -4.05 44.10 29.95
N THR A 308 -4.45 45.32 30.29
CA THR A 308 -5.75 45.62 30.90
C THR A 308 -6.64 46.31 29.88
N ASN A 309 -7.85 45.80 29.67
CA ASN A 309 -8.89 46.51 28.94
C ASN A 309 -9.57 47.52 29.87
N CYS A 310 -9.42 48.81 29.57
CA CYS A 310 -9.94 49.89 30.40
C CYS A 310 -11.48 50.05 30.33
N VAL A 311 -12.14 49.43 29.35
CA VAL A 311 -13.60 49.49 29.16
C VAL A 311 -14.33 48.48 30.05
N ASN A 312 -13.82 47.24 30.14
CA ASN A 312 -14.50 46.16 30.86
C ASN A 312 -13.70 45.59 32.04
N GLY A 313 -12.50 46.12 32.32
CA GLY A 313 -11.64 45.71 33.43
C GLY A 313 -10.98 44.34 33.26
N LYS A 314 -11.20 43.62 32.15
CA LYS A 314 -10.62 42.29 31.93
C LYS A 314 -9.13 42.41 31.63
N GLN A 315 -8.36 41.44 32.13
CA GLN A 315 -6.90 41.43 32.04
C GLN A 315 -6.37 40.21 31.28
N TYR A 316 -5.19 40.36 30.68
CA TYR A 316 -4.40 39.31 30.05
C TYR A 316 -2.99 39.32 30.61
N ILE A 317 -2.51 38.18 31.08
CA ILE A 317 -1.12 38.00 31.53
C ILE A 317 -0.33 37.29 30.44
N GLY A 318 0.84 37.83 30.11
CA GLY A 318 1.78 37.19 29.20
C GLY A 318 3.22 37.32 29.67
N LEU A 319 4.10 36.52 29.08
CA LEU A 319 5.55 36.62 29.24
C LEU A 319 6.25 37.07 27.97
N THR A 320 7.40 37.75 28.12
CA THR A 320 8.25 38.15 26.99
C THR A 320 9.73 38.15 27.38
N THR A 321 10.61 37.86 26.42
CA THR A 321 12.06 38.03 26.55
C THR A 321 12.59 39.23 25.75
N THR A 322 11.69 39.97 25.10
CA THR A 322 11.98 41.23 24.39
C THR A 322 11.50 42.41 25.22
N SER A 323 11.76 43.63 24.77
CA SER A 323 11.19 44.81 25.46
C SER A 323 9.66 44.79 25.44
N LEU A 324 9.04 45.44 26.43
CA LEU A 324 7.59 45.54 26.54
C LEU A 324 6.97 46.28 25.33
N LYS A 325 7.68 47.30 24.83
CA LYS A 325 7.29 48.07 23.65
C LYS A 325 7.22 47.19 22.39
N GLU A 326 8.29 46.44 22.09
CA GLU A 326 8.31 45.51 20.94
C GLU A 326 7.27 44.40 21.09
N ARG A 327 7.00 43.96 22.33
CA ARG A 327 5.96 42.97 22.58
C ARG A 327 4.57 43.51 22.28
N TRP A 328 4.30 44.77 22.63
CA TRP A 328 3.04 45.45 22.33
C TRP A 328 2.84 45.64 20.83
N GLU A 329 3.86 46.12 20.11
CA GLU A 329 3.82 46.26 18.65
C GLU A 329 3.47 44.94 17.97
N ARG A 330 4.08 43.84 18.43
CA ARG A 330 3.75 42.49 17.94
C ARG A 330 2.32 42.04 18.27
N HIS A 331 1.76 42.41 19.42
CA HIS A 331 0.34 42.17 19.70
C HIS A 331 -0.55 42.91 18.70
N LEU A 332 -0.23 44.16 18.36
CA LEU A 332 -0.97 44.94 17.37
C LEU A 332 -0.87 44.33 15.96
N GLU A 333 0.30 43.83 15.55
CA GLU A 333 0.44 43.10 14.28
C GLU A 333 -0.39 41.81 14.25
N GLN A 334 -0.45 41.09 15.37
CA GLN A 334 -1.18 39.83 15.49
C GLN A 334 -2.70 40.00 15.37
N VAL A 335 -3.24 41.20 15.61
CA VAL A 335 -4.67 41.54 15.38
C VAL A 335 -5.09 41.32 13.92
N TYR A 336 -4.16 41.42 12.97
CA TYR A 336 -4.43 41.29 11.53
C TYR A 336 -4.21 39.88 10.97
N ARG A 337 -3.84 38.90 11.80
CA ARG A 337 -3.61 37.50 11.39
C ARG A 337 -4.88 36.65 11.56
N HIS A 338 -4.93 35.49 10.88
CA HIS A 338 -6.10 34.58 10.91
C HIS A 338 -6.17 33.68 12.17
N ASP A 339 -5.14 33.66 13.01
CA ASP A 339 -5.05 32.85 14.24
C ASP A 339 -4.90 33.77 15.46
N ARG A 340 -6.02 34.33 15.92
CA ARG A 340 -6.08 35.36 16.97
C ARG A 340 -6.48 34.74 18.31
N SER A 341 -5.88 35.24 19.38
CA SER A 341 -6.33 34.93 20.75
C SER A 341 -7.35 35.96 21.25
N LEU A 342 -8.04 35.65 22.35
CA LEU A 342 -9.11 36.51 22.90
C LEU A 342 -8.67 37.96 23.17
N VAL A 343 -7.42 38.19 23.60
CA VAL A 343 -6.90 39.56 23.79
C VAL A 343 -6.74 40.30 22.46
N HIS A 344 -6.41 39.61 21.36
CA HIS A 344 -6.31 40.22 20.05
C HIS A 344 -7.70 40.55 19.48
N ASP A 345 -8.69 39.68 19.68
CA ASP A 345 -10.08 39.98 19.31
C ASP A 345 -10.60 41.18 20.11
N ALA A 346 -10.30 41.25 21.40
CA ALA A 346 -10.68 42.38 22.24
C ALA A 346 -9.98 43.69 21.82
N ILE A 347 -8.70 43.66 21.46
CA ILE A 347 -8.00 44.85 20.92
C ILE A 347 -8.63 45.30 19.60
N ALA A 348 -9.05 44.36 18.75
CA ALA A 348 -9.74 44.66 17.49
C ALA A 348 -11.13 45.28 17.70
N GLU A 349 -11.83 44.87 18.75
CA GLU A 349 -13.19 45.30 19.09
C GLU A 349 -13.22 46.64 19.82
N PHE A 350 -12.43 46.77 20.89
CA PHE A 350 -12.45 47.95 21.78
C PHE A 350 -11.46 49.04 21.36
N GLY A 351 -10.56 48.80 20.40
CA GLY A 351 -9.55 49.77 19.97
C GLY A 351 -8.32 49.80 20.88
N LYS A 352 -7.13 50.04 20.30
CA LYS A 352 -5.83 49.92 21.00
C LYS A 352 -5.64 50.97 22.11
N GLU A 353 -6.30 52.12 21.97
CA GLU A 353 -6.31 53.24 22.91
C GLU A 353 -7.00 52.90 24.23
N ASN A 354 -7.83 51.86 24.25
CA ASN A 354 -8.56 51.40 25.42
C ASN A 354 -7.84 50.25 26.17
N PHE A 355 -6.55 50.06 25.90
CA PHE A 355 -5.72 49.07 26.57
C PHE A 355 -4.45 49.68 27.15
N THR A 356 -4.09 49.27 28.36
CA THR A 356 -2.79 49.54 28.96
C THR A 356 -1.96 48.27 29.02
N ILE A 357 -0.64 48.41 28.89
CA ILE A 357 0.31 47.32 29.04
C ILE A 357 1.39 47.69 30.06
N GLU A 358 1.56 46.85 31.08
CA GLU A 358 2.45 47.14 32.21
C GLU A 358 3.28 45.91 32.57
N SER A 359 4.54 46.12 32.96
CA SER A 359 5.41 45.08 33.51
C SER A 359 5.04 44.85 34.97
N ILE A 360 4.69 43.60 35.33
CA ILE A 360 4.26 43.24 36.69
C ILE A 360 5.27 42.37 37.44
N ASP A 361 6.20 41.70 36.73
CA ASP A 361 7.25 40.88 37.34
C ASP A 361 8.40 40.65 36.35
N CYS A 362 9.54 40.17 36.84
CA CYS A 362 10.69 39.79 36.02
C CYS A 362 11.33 38.47 36.49
N ALA A 363 12.02 37.75 35.60
CA ALA A 363 12.73 36.53 35.94
C ALA A 363 14.06 36.42 35.19
N ALA A 364 15.07 35.85 35.86
CA ALA A 364 16.42 35.67 35.31
C ALA A 364 16.55 34.40 34.43
N ASN A 365 15.55 33.52 34.44
CA ASN A 365 15.58 32.29 33.65
C ASN A 365 14.18 31.89 33.15
N PRO A 366 14.08 31.13 32.05
CA PRO A 366 12.79 30.81 31.44
C PRO A 366 11.91 29.87 32.27
N LYS A 367 12.49 29.07 33.17
CA LYS A 367 11.72 28.17 34.04
C LYS A 367 10.95 28.97 35.08
N GLU A 368 11.61 29.92 35.72
CA GLU A 368 11.02 30.85 36.68
C GLU A 368 9.99 31.77 36.03
N LEU A 369 10.26 32.28 34.82
CA LEU A 369 9.33 33.11 34.07
C LEU A 369 7.97 32.40 33.85
N ARG A 370 8.00 31.10 33.50
CA ARG A 370 6.78 30.30 33.33
C ARG A 370 6.05 30.05 34.65
N ILE A 371 6.78 29.85 35.75
CA ILE A 371 6.19 29.66 37.08
C ILE A 371 5.46 30.95 37.51
N LYS A 372 6.11 32.10 37.34
CA LYS A 372 5.54 33.41 37.66
C LYS A 372 4.33 33.75 36.80
N GLU A 373 4.35 33.47 35.49
CA GLU A 373 3.17 33.67 34.62
C GLU A 373 1.93 32.93 35.15
N ARG A 374 2.09 31.65 35.53
CA ARG A 374 0.98 30.84 36.08
C ARG A 374 0.46 31.40 37.41
N GLN A 375 1.36 31.82 38.28
CA GLN A 375 1.01 32.43 39.57
C GLN A 375 0.23 33.73 39.38
N TRP A 376 0.62 34.57 38.42
CA TRP A 376 -0.07 35.82 38.12
C TRP A 376 -1.44 35.62 37.47
N ILE A 377 -1.58 34.66 36.54
CA ILE A 377 -2.88 34.29 35.95
C ILE A 377 -3.86 33.84 37.05
N GLN A 378 -3.37 33.02 37.99
CA GLN A 378 -4.19 32.54 39.11
C GLN A 378 -4.52 33.68 40.10
N ARG A 379 -3.52 34.49 40.46
CA ARG A 379 -3.66 35.59 41.43
C ARG A 379 -4.63 36.68 40.97
N LEU A 380 -4.58 37.03 39.68
CA LEU A 380 -5.44 38.06 39.08
C LEU A 380 -6.70 37.48 38.42
N ASN A 381 -6.91 36.16 38.50
CA ASN A 381 -8.07 35.45 37.96
C ASN A 381 -8.36 35.82 36.49
N THR A 382 -7.32 35.84 35.66
CA THR A 382 -7.42 36.33 34.26
C THR A 382 -7.85 35.26 33.27
N LEU A 383 -8.22 34.06 33.74
CA LEU A 383 -8.78 33.01 32.90
C LEU A 383 -10.15 33.39 32.37
N THR A 384 -10.45 33.02 31.13
CA THR A 384 -11.81 33.14 30.58
C THR A 384 -12.80 32.36 31.46
N PRO A 385 -13.97 32.93 31.81
CA PRO A 385 -14.57 34.17 31.27
C PRO A 385 -14.14 35.49 31.95
N ASN A 386 -13.43 35.43 33.07
CA ASN A 386 -13.10 36.58 33.92
C ASN A 386 -11.97 37.46 33.33
N GLY A 387 -11.09 36.90 32.52
CA GLY A 387 -10.09 37.63 31.73
C GLY A 387 -9.90 37.05 30.32
N TYR A 388 -8.76 37.35 29.70
CA TYR A 388 -8.46 36.95 28.31
C TYR A 388 -7.50 35.75 28.20
N ASN A 389 -6.95 35.24 29.29
CA ASN A 389 -6.13 34.02 29.26
C ASN A 389 -7.03 32.79 29.03
N VAL A 390 -6.71 31.97 28.04
CA VAL A 390 -7.45 30.73 27.76
C VAL A 390 -6.87 29.53 28.51
N THR A 391 -5.57 29.58 28.81
CA THR A 391 -4.81 28.52 29.49
C THR A 391 -4.24 29.04 30.79
N LEU A 392 -3.93 28.14 31.72
CA LEU A 392 -3.27 28.43 33.00
C LEU A 392 -1.85 29.03 32.86
N GLY A 393 -1.26 29.06 31.65
CA GLY A 393 0.06 29.65 31.37
C GLY A 393 1.20 28.61 31.30
N GLY A 394 2.36 29.03 30.79
CA GLY A 394 3.58 28.23 30.72
C GLY A 394 3.99 27.69 29.34
N GLU A 395 3.34 28.12 28.26
CA GLU A 395 3.68 27.75 26.88
C GLU A 395 4.13 28.99 26.09
N ILE A 396 5.33 28.92 25.49
CA ILE A 396 5.82 29.98 24.60
C ILE A 396 5.14 29.80 23.25
N GLY A 397 4.01 30.47 23.03
CA GLY A 397 3.44 30.73 21.71
C GLY A 397 3.07 29.50 20.86
N GLY A 398 2.35 28.53 21.41
CA GLY A 398 1.79 27.39 20.67
C GLY A 398 0.29 27.25 20.88
N SER A 399 -0.43 26.82 19.83
CA SER A 399 -1.85 26.43 19.87
C SER A 399 -2.13 25.40 20.98
N PRO A 400 -3.41 25.22 21.41
CA PRO A 400 -3.74 24.34 22.52
C PRO A 400 -3.10 22.96 22.34
N GLY A 401 -2.27 22.55 23.31
CA GLY A 401 -1.73 21.19 23.33
C GLY A 401 -2.85 20.16 23.19
N LYS A 402 -2.62 19.09 22.43
CA LYS A 402 -3.64 18.07 22.20
C LYS A 402 -4.11 17.45 23.53
N PRO A 403 -5.42 17.47 23.83
CA PRO A 403 -5.98 16.70 24.93
C PRO A 403 -5.60 15.24 24.75
N THR A 404 -5.01 14.64 25.78
CA THR A 404 -4.40 13.30 25.70
C THR A 404 -5.03 12.39 26.74
N ARG A 405 -5.51 11.22 26.30
CA ARG A 405 -6.05 10.19 27.19
C ARG A 405 -4.99 9.13 27.45
N LEU A 406 -4.71 8.84 28.73
CA LEU A 406 -3.87 7.69 29.10
C LEU A 406 -4.71 6.41 29.12
N PRO A 407 -4.18 5.26 28.69
CA PRO A 407 -4.81 3.96 28.87
C PRO A 407 -5.10 3.69 30.36
N GLY A 408 -6.34 3.28 30.65
CA GLY A 408 -6.83 3.01 32.01
C GLY A 408 -7.15 4.24 32.86
N ALA A 409 -6.90 5.46 32.37
CA ALA A 409 -7.29 6.68 33.08
C ALA A 409 -8.72 7.10 32.71
N PRO A 410 -9.61 7.35 33.69
CA PRO A 410 -10.97 7.81 33.41
C PRO A 410 -11.02 9.27 32.91
N VAL A 411 -9.96 10.04 33.15
CA VAL A 411 -9.89 11.48 32.88
C VAL A 411 -9.09 11.78 31.60
N LEU A 412 -9.58 12.75 30.81
CA LEU A 412 -8.87 13.33 29.68
C LEU A 412 -7.91 14.43 30.18
N TYR A 413 -6.62 14.30 29.92
CA TYR A 413 -5.65 15.30 30.34
C TYR A 413 -5.65 16.46 29.34
N PRO A 414 -5.61 17.72 29.82
CA PRO A 414 -5.71 18.90 28.96
C PRO A 414 -4.49 19.06 28.03
N THR A 415 -3.31 18.55 28.40
CA THR A 415 -2.10 18.61 27.57
C THR A 415 -1.30 17.31 27.62
N VAL A 416 -0.41 17.11 26.64
CA VAL A 416 0.55 15.99 26.63
C VAL A 416 1.48 16.04 27.85
N GLN A 417 1.87 17.24 28.29
CA GLN A 417 2.71 17.41 29.47
C GLN A 417 1.98 16.99 30.76
N ALA A 418 0.70 17.39 30.92
CA ALA A 418 -0.11 16.95 32.06
C ALA A 418 -0.31 15.42 32.07
N ALA A 419 -0.51 14.81 30.89
CA ALA A 419 -0.55 13.37 30.75
C ALA A 419 0.81 12.72 31.09
N ALA A 420 1.93 13.34 30.72
CA ALA A 420 3.26 12.84 31.00
C ALA A 420 3.64 12.91 32.48
N GLU A 421 3.27 13.98 33.18
CA GLU A 421 3.48 14.12 34.62
C GLU A 421 2.66 13.07 35.41
N ALA A 422 1.39 12.87 35.02
CA ALA A 422 0.56 11.83 35.60
C ALA A 422 1.11 10.41 35.34
N LEU A 423 1.58 10.14 34.12
CA LEU A 423 2.20 8.87 33.76
C LEU A 423 3.55 8.65 34.46
N ALA A 424 4.37 9.68 34.57
CA ALA A 424 5.65 9.66 35.29
C ALA A 424 5.44 9.29 36.76
N LYS A 425 4.44 9.90 37.41
CA LYS A 425 4.05 9.60 38.79
C LYS A 425 3.49 8.19 38.95
N ARG A 426 2.65 7.73 38.02
CA ARG A 426 2.03 6.39 38.04
C ARG A 426 3.07 5.27 37.88
N GLU A 427 4.04 5.45 36.97
CA GLU A 427 4.98 4.39 36.59
C GLU A 427 6.36 4.49 37.27
N GLY A 428 6.65 5.61 37.92
CA GLY A 428 7.95 5.90 38.55
C GLY A 428 9.07 6.12 37.53
N ILE A 429 8.84 6.97 36.52
CA ILE A 429 9.81 7.30 35.45
C ILE A 429 9.99 8.82 35.34
N SER A 430 11.01 9.31 34.63
CA SER A 430 11.17 10.76 34.39
C SER A 430 10.05 11.31 33.50
N VAL A 431 9.73 12.60 33.67
CA VAL A 431 8.72 13.28 32.85
C VAL A 431 9.10 13.24 31.38
N GLU A 432 10.38 13.44 31.01
CA GLU A 432 10.80 13.35 29.60
C GLU A 432 10.65 11.92 29.04
N ALA A 433 10.86 10.89 29.87
CA ALA A 433 10.65 9.51 29.47
C ALA A 433 9.16 9.20 29.25
N ALA A 434 8.28 9.75 30.11
CA ALA A 434 6.84 9.65 29.97
C ALA A 434 6.33 10.39 28.71
N GLU A 435 6.81 11.62 28.47
CA GLU A 435 6.49 12.39 27.26
C GLU A 435 6.89 11.64 25.99
N LYS A 436 8.10 11.10 25.93
CA LYS A 436 8.55 10.29 24.78
C LYS A 436 7.68 9.06 24.55
N ARG A 437 7.22 8.39 25.62
CA ARG A 437 6.33 7.23 25.52
C ARG A 437 4.96 7.60 24.98
N ILE A 438 4.42 8.75 25.40
CA ILE A 438 3.14 9.28 24.90
C ILE A 438 3.26 9.64 23.42
N HIS A 439 4.31 10.37 23.01
CA HIS A 439 4.54 10.72 21.60
C HIS A 439 4.76 9.48 20.71
N ALA A 440 5.41 8.44 21.23
CA ALA A 440 5.66 7.20 20.50
C ALA A 440 4.48 6.22 20.51
N GLY A 441 3.38 6.52 21.22
CA GLY A 441 2.23 5.62 21.40
C GLY A 441 2.55 4.35 22.19
N ARG A 442 3.61 4.34 23.01
CA ARG A 442 4.08 3.18 23.79
C ARG A 442 3.80 3.34 25.28
N ILE A 443 2.56 3.65 25.62
CA ILE A 443 2.16 4.01 27.00
C ILE A 443 2.10 2.75 27.89
N ASP A 444 1.71 1.60 27.33
CA ASP A 444 1.62 0.31 28.03
C ASP A 444 2.89 -0.55 27.91
N ALA A 445 4.04 0.06 27.63
CA ALA A 445 5.30 -0.68 27.52
C ALA A 445 5.73 -1.18 28.91
N LYS A 446 5.58 -2.49 29.15
CA LYS A 446 6.04 -3.19 30.36
C LYS A 446 7.47 -2.75 30.72
N LYS A 447 7.73 -2.52 32.02
CA LYS A 447 9.11 -2.31 32.52
C LYS A 447 9.99 -3.43 31.97
N PRO A 448 11.16 -3.14 31.37
CA PRO A 448 12.13 -4.19 31.11
C PRO A 448 12.45 -4.85 32.45
N HIS A 449 12.32 -6.18 32.50
CA HIS A 449 12.70 -6.96 33.67
C HIS A 449 14.14 -6.62 34.04
N GLY A 450 14.34 -6.25 35.31
CA GLY A 450 15.56 -5.64 35.77
C GLY A 450 16.77 -6.55 35.61
N MET A 451 17.85 -6.00 35.05
CA MET A 451 19.19 -6.29 35.54
C MET A 451 20.04 -5.02 35.49
N SER A 452 20.87 -4.93 36.53
CA SER A 452 21.78 -3.88 36.97
C SER A 452 22.62 -3.26 35.85
N ARG A 453 23.13 -2.06 36.16
CA ARG A 453 24.07 -1.22 35.41
C ARG A 453 25.38 -1.91 34.96
N ASP A 454 25.59 -3.20 35.21
CA ASP A 454 26.92 -3.84 35.17
C ASP A 454 27.09 -5.01 34.19
N ALA A 455 26.09 -5.36 33.38
CA ALA A 455 26.25 -6.40 32.34
C ALA A 455 25.79 -5.90 30.96
N PRO A 456 26.71 -5.68 29.98
CA PRO A 456 26.33 -5.27 28.64
C PRO A 456 25.46 -6.36 27.99
N LYS A 457 24.42 -5.96 27.23
CA LYS A 457 23.49 -6.85 26.50
C LYS A 457 24.25 -7.92 25.69
N THR A 458 24.51 -9.08 26.29
CA THR A 458 25.26 -10.16 25.66
C THR A 458 24.44 -10.74 24.50
N ARG A 459 25.11 -11.36 23.53
CA ARG A 459 24.41 -12.00 22.39
C ARG A 459 23.49 -13.13 22.84
N PHE A 460 23.89 -13.82 23.91
CA PHE A 460 23.10 -14.85 24.56
C PHE A 460 21.81 -14.29 25.19
N TYR A 461 21.88 -13.14 25.87
CA TYR A 461 20.70 -12.43 26.35
C TYR A 461 19.74 -12.04 25.20
N LYS A 462 20.28 -11.54 24.09
CA LYS A 462 19.47 -11.20 22.91
C LYS A 462 18.80 -12.43 22.32
N TYR A 463 19.48 -13.57 22.31
CA TYR A 463 18.92 -14.84 21.86
C TYR A 463 17.75 -15.26 22.75
N TRP A 464 17.96 -15.33 24.08
CA TRP A 464 16.91 -15.66 25.04
C TRP A 464 15.70 -14.72 24.94
N SER A 465 15.94 -13.41 24.92
CA SER A 465 14.87 -12.41 24.83
C SER A 465 14.06 -12.56 23.53
N GLY A 466 14.72 -12.91 22.43
CA GLY A 466 14.07 -13.21 21.15
C GLY A 466 13.23 -14.50 21.23
N LEU A 467 13.78 -15.57 21.80
CA LEU A 467 13.10 -16.85 21.99
C LEU A 467 11.83 -16.68 22.85
N VAL A 468 11.94 -16.05 24.02
CA VAL A 468 10.80 -15.82 24.92
C VAL A 468 9.74 -14.96 24.23
N HIS A 469 10.15 -13.87 23.57
CA HIS A 469 9.21 -13.01 22.84
C HIS A 469 8.52 -13.77 21.70
N GLY A 470 9.26 -14.57 20.93
CA GLY A 470 8.74 -15.40 19.84
C GLY A 470 7.70 -16.41 20.31
N LEU A 471 7.89 -17.02 21.49
CA LEU A 471 7.00 -18.07 22.01
C LEU A 471 5.84 -17.56 22.87
N THR A 472 5.94 -16.35 23.44
CA THR A 472 4.92 -15.81 24.37
C THR A 472 4.03 -14.74 23.76
N ASN A 473 4.40 -14.18 22.61
CA ASN A 473 3.63 -13.15 21.93
C ASN A 473 2.96 -13.68 20.66
N PRO A 474 1.63 -13.93 20.67
CA PRO A 474 0.89 -14.40 19.48
C PRO A 474 1.00 -13.48 18.26
N ASN A 475 1.33 -12.20 18.45
CA ASN A 475 1.50 -11.23 17.35
C ASN A 475 2.92 -11.22 16.77
N SER A 476 3.85 -12.02 17.31
CA SER A 476 5.20 -12.14 16.75
C SER A 476 5.17 -12.89 15.43
N LYS A 477 5.97 -12.45 14.45
CA LYS A 477 6.18 -13.21 13.20
C LYS A 477 6.88 -14.56 13.42
N GLU A 478 7.49 -14.73 14.59
CA GLU A 478 8.20 -15.94 15.01
C GLU A 478 7.33 -16.85 15.89
N TYR A 479 6.06 -16.49 16.13
CA TYR A 479 5.14 -17.30 16.91
C TYR A 479 4.70 -18.54 16.13
N ASN A 480 5.01 -19.72 16.67
CA ASN A 480 4.75 -21.02 16.05
C ASN A 480 3.77 -21.90 16.88
N GLY A 481 3.15 -21.34 17.92
CA GLY A 481 2.23 -22.05 18.81
C GLY A 481 2.89 -22.92 19.89
N SER A 482 4.23 -23.07 19.89
CA SER A 482 4.95 -23.75 20.95
C SER A 482 5.03 -22.88 22.21
N SER A 483 5.06 -23.51 23.39
CA SER A 483 5.16 -22.84 24.69
C SER A 483 6.57 -22.98 25.29
N ILE A 484 6.89 -22.16 26.30
CA ILE A 484 8.15 -22.22 27.06
C ILE A 484 7.84 -22.47 28.53
N CYS A 485 8.65 -23.28 29.22
CA CYS A 485 8.43 -23.54 30.64
C CYS A 485 8.62 -22.26 31.49
N ASP A 486 7.94 -22.18 32.63
CA ASP A 486 7.97 -20.99 33.49
C ASP A 486 9.38 -20.66 33.99
N ARG A 487 10.20 -21.69 34.24
CA ARG A 487 11.59 -21.52 34.69
C ARG A 487 12.42 -20.75 33.66
N TRP A 488 12.29 -21.05 32.37
CA TRP A 488 13.04 -20.40 31.28
C TRP A 488 12.49 -19.03 30.85
N LYS A 489 11.38 -18.58 31.45
CA LYS A 489 10.92 -17.17 31.33
C LYS A 489 11.79 -16.21 32.14
N ASP A 490 12.65 -16.71 33.02
CA ASP A 490 13.70 -15.94 33.70
C ASP A 490 15.07 -16.20 33.05
N PHE A 491 15.83 -15.13 32.79
CA PHE A 491 17.11 -15.23 32.09
C PHE A 491 18.18 -15.94 32.93
N ARG A 492 18.19 -15.80 34.26
CA ARG A 492 19.22 -16.43 35.10
C ARG A 492 19.07 -17.95 35.08
N ASN A 493 17.83 -18.42 35.23
CA ASN A 493 17.53 -19.85 35.15
C ASN A 493 17.82 -20.41 33.76
N PHE A 494 17.46 -19.68 32.70
CA PHE A 494 17.81 -20.07 31.33
C PHE A 494 19.33 -20.12 31.12
N CYS A 495 20.08 -19.18 31.70
CA CYS A 495 21.54 -19.15 31.61
C CYS A 495 22.19 -20.31 32.36
N GLU A 496 21.68 -20.65 33.54
CA GLU A 496 22.11 -21.81 34.31
C GLU A 496 21.86 -23.13 33.56
N ASP A 497 20.70 -23.25 32.89
CA ASP A 497 20.30 -24.51 32.26
C ASP A 497 20.81 -24.70 30.83
N ALA A 498 21.01 -23.61 30.08
CA ALA A 498 21.33 -23.65 28.64
C ALA A 498 22.56 -22.84 28.25
N GLY A 499 23.20 -22.12 29.18
CA GLY A 499 24.32 -21.21 28.92
C GLY A 499 25.63 -21.90 28.60
N ASP A 500 25.98 -22.97 29.31
CA ASP A 500 27.27 -23.66 29.16
C ASP A 500 27.42 -24.32 27.77
N ASN A 501 26.30 -24.68 27.15
CA ASN A 501 26.24 -25.34 25.84
C ASN A 501 25.99 -24.37 24.67
N TYR A 502 26.02 -23.06 24.93
CA TYR A 502 25.78 -22.06 23.89
C TYR A 502 27.05 -21.72 23.10
N ASP A 503 27.00 -21.91 21.78
CA ASP A 503 27.99 -21.38 20.85
C ASP A 503 27.35 -20.56 19.72
N ARG A 504 28.13 -19.68 19.11
CA ARG A 504 27.71 -18.74 18.10
C ARG A 504 27.25 -19.46 16.83
N GLY A 505 25.95 -19.41 16.57
CA GLY A 505 25.33 -20.00 15.38
C GLY A 505 24.51 -21.25 15.67
N LEU A 506 24.45 -21.67 16.94
CA LEU A 506 23.52 -22.68 17.43
C LEU A 506 22.17 -22.06 17.79
N TYR A 507 21.14 -22.89 17.70
CA TYR A 507 19.74 -22.57 17.99
C TYR A 507 19.11 -23.72 18.77
N LEU A 508 18.30 -23.41 19.78
CA LEU A 508 17.52 -24.39 20.53
C LEU A 508 16.42 -24.97 19.65
N LYS A 509 16.38 -26.30 19.58
CA LYS A 509 15.35 -27.07 18.90
C LYS A 509 14.69 -28.03 19.90
N PRO A 510 13.35 -28.10 19.95
CA PRO A 510 12.65 -29.09 20.76
C PRO A 510 12.96 -30.52 20.26
N VAL A 511 13.19 -31.44 21.19
CA VAL A 511 13.32 -32.88 20.88
C VAL A 511 11.93 -33.43 20.53
N ASP A 512 10.92 -33.14 21.35
CA ASP A 512 9.51 -33.34 21.03
C ASP A 512 8.83 -31.97 20.76
N PRO A 513 8.35 -31.72 19.53
CA PRO A 513 7.65 -30.49 19.16
C PRO A 513 6.36 -30.20 19.94
N LYS A 514 5.75 -31.22 20.58
CA LYS A 514 4.51 -31.08 21.35
C LYS A 514 4.74 -30.61 22.77
N LEU A 515 5.96 -30.75 23.28
CA LEU A 515 6.35 -30.38 24.64
C LEU A 515 6.93 -28.94 24.66
N PRO A 516 6.82 -28.23 25.80
CA PRO A 516 7.34 -26.88 25.92
C PRO A 516 8.87 -26.84 25.76
N TYR A 517 9.40 -25.67 25.43
CA TYR A 517 10.83 -25.40 25.53
C TYR A 517 11.25 -25.47 27.01
N SER A 518 12.09 -26.45 27.33
CA SER A 518 12.67 -26.68 28.65
C SER A 518 14.04 -27.33 28.51
N LYS A 519 14.76 -27.44 29.63
CA LYS A 519 16.09 -28.07 29.69
C LYS A 519 16.05 -29.53 29.23
N GLU A 520 14.97 -30.23 29.57
CA GLU A 520 14.78 -31.65 29.30
C GLU A 520 14.31 -31.93 27.87
N ASN A 521 13.71 -30.93 27.21
CA ASN A 521 13.10 -31.08 25.88
C ASN A 521 13.81 -30.26 24.79
N CYS A 522 14.96 -29.65 25.05
CA CYS A 522 15.64 -28.84 24.04
C CYS A 522 17.11 -29.16 23.90
N VAL A 523 17.58 -29.11 22.65
CA VAL A 523 18.99 -29.30 22.28
C VAL A 523 19.47 -28.16 21.39
N TRP A 524 20.74 -27.79 21.53
CA TRP A 524 21.38 -26.80 20.66
C TRP A 524 21.77 -27.46 19.33
N VAL A 525 21.28 -26.93 18.22
CA VAL A 525 21.58 -27.42 16.86
C VAL A 525 22.05 -26.29 15.94
N PRO A 526 22.90 -26.57 14.95
CA PRO A 526 23.24 -25.61 13.90
C PRO A 526 22.02 -25.18 13.09
N ARG A 527 22.05 -23.97 12.52
CA ARG A 527 20.94 -23.39 11.72
C ARG A 527 20.37 -24.31 10.63
N ARG A 528 21.20 -25.16 10.03
CA ARG A 528 20.81 -26.12 8.99
C ARG A 528 19.88 -27.24 9.48
N GLU A 529 19.89 -27.53 10.78
CA GLU A 529 19.15 -28.65 11.41
C GLU A 529 17.86 -28.19 12.12
N LEU A 530 17.65 -26.87 12.21
CA LEU A 530 16.40 -26.24 12.68
C LEU A 530 15.20 -26.59 11.80
N TYR A 531 15.42 -26.70 10.48
CA TYR A 531 14.36 -26.93 9.49
C TYR A 531 14.69 -28.18 8.69
N GLN A 532 14.06 -29.32 9.02
CA GLN A 532 13.99 -30.43 8.06
C GLN A 532 13.08 -29.96 6.92
N THR A 533 13.67 -29.39 5.87
CA THR A 533 12.91 -29.08 4.66
C THR A 533 12.74 -30.38 3.87
N HIS A 534 11.53 -30.66 3.37
CA HIS A 534 11.20 -31.75 2.45
C HIS A 534 11.90 -31.63 1.07
N GLY A 535 13.06 -30.95 0.99
CA GLY A 535 13.89 -30.72 -0.20
C GLY A 535 13.29 -29.82 -1.29
N MET A 536 11.97 -29.64 -1.31
CA MET A 536 11.24 -29.05 -2.44
C MET A 536 10.91 -27.57 -2.28
N THR A 537 11.44 -26.89 -1.26
CA THR A 537 11.14 -25.47 -0.96
C THR A 537 11.50 -24.50 -2.10
N LYS A 538 12.42 -24.89 -2.99
CA LYS A 538 12.81 -24.10 -4.17
C LYS A 538 11.96 -24.37 -5.42
N THR A 539 11.12 -25.41 -5.39
CA THR A 539 10.32 -25.83 -6.55
C THR A 539 9.17 -24.86 -6.84
N ARG A 540 8.68 -24.86 -8.08
CA ARG A 540 7.54 -24.03 -8.48
C ARG A 540 6.22 -24.51 -7.86
N ILE A 541 6.04 -25.82 -7.70
CA ILE A 541 4.86 -26.40 -7.05
C ILE A 541 4.78 -26.03 -5.56
N TYR A 542 5.91 -25.97 -4.85
CA TYR A 542 5.95 -25.48 -3.47
C TYR A 542 5.56 -23.99 -3.37
N ARG A 543 6.06 -23.17 -4.30
CA ARG A 543 5.65 -21.75 -4.39
C ARG A 543 4.16 -21.59 -4.66
N LEU A 544 3.57 -22.46 -5.48
CA LEU A 544 2.13 -22.47 -5.74
C LEU A 544 1.33 -22.86 -4.48
N TRP A 545 1.71 -23.92 -3.80
CA TRP A 545 1.09 -24.34 -2.53
C TRP A 545 1.19 -23.24 -1.47
N SER A 546 2.39 -22.70 -1.26
CA SER A 546 2.62 -21.62 -0.29
C SER A 546 1.78 -20.38 -0.62
N HIS A 547 1.66 -20.03 -1.90
CA HIS A 547 0.81 -18.93 -2.33
C HIS A 547 -0.69 -19.24 -2.12
N LEU A 548 -1.13 -20.47 -2.33
CA LEU A 548 -2.51 -20.92 -2.11
C LEU A 548 -2.87 -20.85 -0.62
N VAL A 549 -2.06 -21.43 0.26
CA VAL A 549 -2.28 -21.39 1.71
C VAL A 549 -2.16 -19.97 2.27
N TYR A 550 -1.13 -19.21 1.85
CA TYR A 550 -0.86 -17.90 2.43
C TYR A 550 -1.72 -16.77 1.87
N HIS A 551 -2.03 -16.75 0.57
CA HIS A 551 -2.75 -15.62 -0.02
C HIS A 551 -4.25 -15.85 -0.12
N LYS A 552 -4.72 -17.08 -0.35
CA LYS A 552 -6.15 -17.37 -0.56
C LYS A 552 -6.89 -17.61 0.76
N ALA A 553 -6.23 -18.19 1.76
CA ALA A 553 -6.83 -18.54 3.05
C ALA A 553 -6.49 -17.59 4.23
N ASN A 554 -5.60 -16.60 4.04
CA ASN A 554 -5.24 -15.65 5.10
C ASN A 554 -6.07 -14.34 5.00
N PRO A 555 -6.89 -13.99 6.01
CA PRO A 555 -7.70 -12.76 6.01
C PRO A 555 -6.89 -11.47 5.91
N ASN A 556 -5.61 -11.49 6.28
CA ASN A 556 -4.71 -10.33 6.26
C ASN A 556 -4.00 -10.13 4.90
N SER A 557 -4.21 -11.03 3.93
CA SER A 557 -3.64 -10.91 2.59
C SER A 557 -4.44 -9.90 1.75
N LYS A 558 -3.75 -8.98 1.07
CA LYS A 558 -4.38 -8.07 0.08
C LYS A 558 -5.03 -8.80 -1.11
N LYS A 559 -4.74 -10.09 -1.27
CA LYS A 559 -5.28 -10.98 -2.32
C LYS A 559 -6.18 -12.07 -1.74
N TYR A 560 -6.73 -11.85 -0.54
CA TYR A 560 -7.66 -12.77 0.11
C TYR A 560 -8.93 -12.90 -0.72
N GLU A 561 -9.32 -14.14 -1.01
CA GLU A 561 -10.48 -14.46 -1.85
C GLU A 561 -11.60 -15.17 -1.07
N GLY A 562 -11.42 -15.40 0.24
CA GLY A 562 -12.47 -15.98 1.09
C GLY A 562 -12.66 -17.49 0.95
N ILE A 563 -11.87 -18.17 0.12
CA ILE A 563 -12.01 -19.60 -0.16
C ILE A 563 -10.96 -20.37 0.67
N PRO A 564 -11.37 -21.18 1.66
CA PRO A 564 -10.44 -21.91 2.51
C PRO A 564 -9.73 -23.04 1.75
N VAL A 565 -8.59 -23.47 2.26
CA VAL A 565 -7.88 -24.68 1.78
C VAL A 565 -8.22 -25.81 2.74
N CYS A 566 -8.53 -27.01 2.22
CA CYS A 566 -8.89 -28.14 3.06
C CYS A 566 -7.78 -28.45 4.08
N SER A 567 -8.15 -28.98 5.24
CA SER A 567 -7.21 -29.24 6.35
C SER A 567 -6.03 -30.14 5.95
N ARG A 568 -6.27 -31.09 5.03
CA ARG A 568 -5.24 -31.98 4.48
C ARG A 568 -4.18 -31.24 3.66
N TRP A 569 -4.57 -30.22 2.88
CA TRP A 569 -3.66 -29.43 2.04
C TRP A 569 -2.98 -28.27 2.79
N GLN A 570 -3.19 -28.16 4.10
CA GLN A 570 -2.37 -27.32 4.98
C GLN A 570 -0.96 -27.89 5.17
N ASP A 571 -0.73 -29.16 4.82
CA ASP A 571 0.59 -29.80 4.76
C ASP A 571 1.04 -29.93 3.30
N PHE A 572 2.26 -29.49 2.99
CA PHE A 572 2.79 -29.54 1.63
C PHE A 572 2.97 -30.98 1.11
N THR A 573 3.34 -31.92 1.98
CA THR A 573 3.61 -33.32 1.61
C THR A 573 2.32 -33.99 1.13
N LEU A 574 1.23 -33.78 1.87
CA LEU A 574 -0.09 -34.33 1.55
C LEU A 574 -0.71 -33.63 0.32
N PHE A 575 -0.52 -32.31 0.21
CA PHE A 575 -0.83 -31.60 -1.03
C PHE A 575 -0.06 -32.21 -2.20
N TYR A 576 1.26 -32.36 -2.10
CA TYR A 576 2.07 -32.88 -3.19
C TYR A 576 1.65 -34.30 -3.59
N GLU A 577 1.35 -35.18 -2.63
CA GLU A 577 0.82 -36.52 -2.88
C GLU A 577 -0.47 -36.49 -3.72
N ASP A 578 -1.43 -35.64 -3.36
CA ASP A 578 -2.77 -35.64 -3.96
C ASP A 578 -2.82 -35.06 -5.39
N ILE A 579 -1.93 -34.14 -5.72
CA ILE A 579 -2.04 -33.29 -6.92
C ILE A 579 -0.76 -33.31 -7.81
N SER A 580 0.33 -33.93 -7.37
CA SER A 580 1.54 -34.06 -8.23
C SER A 580 1.26 -34.80 -9.54
N GLN A 581 0.33 -35.75 -9.54
CA GLN A 581 -0.09 -36.48 -10.74
C GLN A 581 -0.85 -35.53 -11.70
N GLY A 582 -0.20 -35.15 -12.80
CA GLY A 582 -0.75 -34.22 -13.81
C GLY A 582 -0.18 -32.80 -13.78
N TYR A 583 0.64 -32.48 -12.77
CA TYR A 583 1.40 -31.22 -12.72
C TYR A 583 2.46 -31.19 -13.83
N ARG A 584 2.52 -30.08 -14.57
CA ARG A 584 3.61 -29.75 -15.49
C ARG A 584 4.02 -28.30 -15.30
N GLU A 585 5.30 -28.01 -15.50
CA GLU A 585 5.83 -26.66 -15.34
C GLU A 585 5.13 -25.67 -16.28
N GLY A 586 4.42 -24.68 -15.72
CA GLY A 586 3.61 -23.73 -16.48
C GLY A 586 2.10 -23.85 -16.27
N LYS A 587 1.63 -24.97 -15.71
CA LYS A 587 0.24 -25.11 -15.25
C LYS A 587 0.00 -24.37 -13.92
N ILE A 588 -1.23 -23.92 -13.74
CA ILE A 588 -1.77 -23.35 -12.50
C ILE A 588 -3.01 -24.13 -12.08
N LEU A 589 -3.33 -24.07 -10.79
CA LEU A 589 -4.44 -24.79 -10.20
C LEU A 589 -5.72 -23.96 -10.33
N PHE A 590 -6.76 -24.53 -10.93
CA PHE A 590 -8.08 -23.92 -11.08
C PHE A 590 -9.10 -24.59 -10.16
N LEU A 591 -10.00 -23.78 -9.62
CA LEU A 591 -11.19 -24.23 -8.88
C LEU A 591 -12.28 -24.68 -9.85
N MET A 592 -12.97 -25.76 -9.51
CA MET A 592 -14.20 -26.19 -10.19
C MET A 592 -15.40 -25.39 -9.67
N ASN A 593 -15.55 -25.31 -8.35
CA ASN A 593 -16.55 -24.52 -7.66
C ASN A 593 -15.87 -23.42 -6.80
N PRO A 594 -16.10 -22.13 -7.09
CA PRO A 594 -15.51 -21.03 -6.31
C PRO A 594 -16.10 -20.88 -4.89
N ASN A 595 -17.16 -21.60 -4.55
CA ASN A 595 -17.77 -21.56 -3.21
C ASN A 595 -17.32 -22.71 -2.30
N GLU A 596 -16.53 -23.65 -2.82
CA GLU A 596 -16.01 -24.80 -2.08
C GLU A 596 -14.50 -24.66 -1.84
N PRO A 597 -13.96 -25.28 -0.77
CA PRO A 597 -12.55 -25.16 -0.44
C PRO A 597 -11.65 -25.71 -1.56
N TYR A 598 -10.39 -25.27 -1.58
CA TYR A 598 -9.37 -25.93 -2.38
C TYR A 598 -9.13 -27.33 -1.82
N SER A 599 -9.54 -28.35 -2.58
CA SER A 599 -9.32 -29.77 -2.32
C SER A 599 -9.02 -30.52 -3.62
N LYS A 600 -8.62 -31.79 -3.51
CA LYS A 600 -8.38 -32.68 -4.65
C LYS A 600 -9.62 -32.83 -5.54
N GLU A 601 -10.80 -32.86 -4.94
CA GLU A 601 -12.10 -33.05 -5.58
C GLU A 601 -12.66 -31.77 -6.21
N ASN A 602 -12.14 -30.59 -5.81
CA ASN A 602 -12.60 -29.28 -6.27
C ASN A 602 -11.54 -28.52 -7.11
N CYS A 603 -10.41 -29.14 -7.42
CA CYS A 603 -9.31 -28.50 -8.16
C CYS A 603 -8.81 -29.33 -9.34
N TYR A 604 -8.34 -28.66 -10.40
CA TYR A 604 -7.67 -29.32 -11.52
C TYR A 604 -6.58 -28.42 -12.14
N TRP A 605 -5.60 -29.05 -12.81
CA TRP A 605 -4.49 -28.35 -13.45
C TRP A 605 -4.86 -27.81 -14.82
N ASN A 606 -4.57 -26.53 -15.08
CA ASN A 606 -4.74 -25.94 -16.42
C ASN A 606 -3.65 -24.89 -16.72
N TRP A 607 -3.45 -24.55 -18.00
CA TRP A 607 -2.44 -23.60 -18.43
C TRP A 607 -2.85 -22.14 -18.18
N VAL A 608 -1.88 -21.27 -17.86
CA VAL A 608 -2.10 -19.83 -17.74
C VAL A 608 -2.47 -19.26 -19.12
N ARG A 609 -3.52 -18.42 -19.20
CA ARG A 609 -3.85 -17.67 -20.43
C ARG A 609 -2.61 -16.89 -20.91
N GLY A 610 -2.14 -17.20 -22.12
CA GLY A 610 -1.06 -16.48 -22.80
C GLY A 610 0.31 -17.16 -22.79
N ASN A 611 0.45 -18.41 -22.32
CA ASN A 611 1.72 -19.13 -22.40
C ASN A 611 1.74 -20.07 -23.63
N GLN A 612 2.84 -20.06 -24.41
CA GLN A 612 3.01 -20.69 -25.73
C GLN A 612 3.05 -22.25 -25.73
N GLN A 613 2.32 -22.91 -24.82
CA GLN A 613 2.10 -24.36 -24.83
C GLN A 613 0.62 -24.71 -24.65
N ALA A 614 -0.28 -23.92 -25.25
CA ALA A 614 -1.67 -24.36 -25.41
C ALA A 614 -1.72 -25.50 -26.43
N HIS A 615 -2.56 -26.52 -26.20
CA HIS A 615 -2.85 -27.56 -27.19
C HIS A 615 -3.15 -26.89 -28.55
N PRO A 616 -2.62 -27.35 -29.69
CA PRO A 616 -2.73 -26.64 -30.98
C PRO A 616 -4.15 -26.26 -31.37
N LEU A 617 -5.14 -27.04 -30.91
CA LEU A 617 -6.56 -26.81 -31.14
C LEU A 617 -7.23 -25.86 -30.14
N PHE A 618 -6.48 -25.15 -29.30
CA PHE A 618 -7.04 -24.19 -28.33
C PHE A 618 -7.73 -23.01 -29.04
N GLY A 619 -8.94 -22.65 -28.60
CA GLY A 619 -9.73 -21.56 -29.20
C GLY A 619 -10.44 -21.90 -30.52
N THR A 620 -10.18 -23.07 -31.10
CA THR A 620 -10.84 -23.58 -32.30
C THR A 620 -12.32 -23.94 -32.05
N PRO A 621 -13.12 -24.16 -33.11
CA PRO A 621 -14.52 -24.61 -32.96
C PRO A 621 -14.69 -25.86 -32.10
N ILE A 622 -13.80 -26.85 -32.24
CA ILE A 622 -13.84 -28.09 -31.43
C ILE A 622 -13.56 -27.81 -29.95
N TYR A 623 -12.63 -26.89 -29.64
CA TYR A 623 -12.39 -26.44 -28.26
C TYR A 623 -13.61 -25.77 -27.63
N LYS A 624 -14.27 -24.89 -28.40
CA LYS A 624 -15.49 -24.21 -27.92
C LYS A 624 -16.62 -25.21 -27.66
N LEU A 625 -16.73 -26.24 -28.49
CA LEU A 625 -17.72 -27.30 -28.35
C LEU A 625 -17.43 -28.16 -27.12
N TRP A 626 -16.21 -28.67 -26.96
CA TRP A 626 -15.78 -29.43 -25.77
C TRP A 626 -16.05 -28.64 -24.49
N ARG A 627 -15.65 -27.37 -24.44
CA ARG A 627 -15.83 -26.51 -23.27
C ARG A 627 -17.32 -26.31 -22.94
N ARG A 628 -18.18 -26.18 -23.96
CA ARG A 628 -19.63 -26.08 -23.76
C ARG A 628 -20.17 -27.38 -23.17
N THR A 629 -19.79 -28.53 -23.72
CA THR A 629 -20.21 -29.85 -23.22
C THR A 629 -19.79 -30.06 -21.77
N VAL A 630 -18.53 -29.79 -21.42
CA VAL A 630 -18.06 -29.91 -20.02
C VAL A 630 -18.85 -28.98 -19.10
N ASN A 631 -19.08 -27.73 -19.51
CA ASN A 631 -19.84 -26.78 -18.70
C ASN A 631 -21.32 -27.15 -18.54
N GLU A 632 -21.95 -27.74 -19.55
CA GLU A 632 -23.38 -28.10 -19.48
C GLU A 632 -23.64 -29.36 -18.65
N TYR A 633 -22.67 -30.27 -18.59
CA TYR A 633 -22.85 -31.63 -18.06
C TYR A 633 -22.01 -31.93 -16.81
N CYS A 634 -20.99 -31.13 -16.50
CA CYS A 634 -20.18 -31.26 -15.28
C CYS A 634 -20.39 -30.12 -14.28
N ASN A 635 -21.22 -29.12 -14.61
CA ASN A 635 -21.56 -28.03 -13.70
C ASN A 635 -22.87 -28.34 -12.96
N PRO A 636 -22.87 -28.43 -11.61
CA PRO A 636 -24.07 -28.65 -10.81
C PRO A 636 -25.19 -27.60 -11.00
N GLU A 637 -24.84 -26.38 -11.41
CA GLU A 637 -25.79 -25.29 -11.64
C GLU A 637 -26.42 -25.32 -13.05
N SER A 638 -25.95 -26.22 -13.93
CA SER A 638 -26.53 -26.41 -15.25
C SER A 638 -27.88 -27.12 -15.15
N LYS A 639 -28.86 -26.66 -15.94
CA LYS A 639 -30.19 -27.30 -16.05
C LYS A 639 -30.12 -28.77 -16.51
N ASN A 640 -29.00 -29.18 -17.09
CA ASN A 640 -28.79 -30.53 -17.64
C ASN A 640 -27.92 -31.43 -16.74
N TYR A 641 -27.59 -30.99 -15.51
CA TYR A 641 -26.72 -31.74 -14.60
C TYR A 641 -27.43 -32.95 -13.98
N ASN A 642 -26.82 -34.13 -14.09
CA ASN A 642 -27.36 -35.39 -13.58
C ASN A 642 -26.35 -36.24 -12.77
N GLY A 643 -25.29 -35.61 -12.23
CA GLY A 643 -24.40 -36.26 -11.26
C GLY A 643 -23.10 -36.89 -11.80
N SER A 644 -22.89 -36.97 -13.12
CA SER A 644 -21.59 -37.06 -13.83
C SER A 644 -21.86 -37.50 -15.27
N SER A 645 -21.79 -36.58 -16.23
CA SER A 645 -22.13 -36.89 -17.63
C SER A 645 -20.98 -36.81 -18.61
N ILE A 646 -19.73 -36.53 -18.22
CA ILE A 646 -18.54 -36.77 -19.07
C ILE A 646 -17.59 -37.74 -18.37
N CYS A 647 -16.92 -38.60 -19.12
CA CYS A 647 -15.90 -39.48 -18.53
C CYS A 647 -14.67 -38.67 -18.06
N ASP A 648 -13.96 -39.17 -17.06
CA ASP A 648 -12.81 -38.46 -16.46
C ASP A 648 -11.69 -38.19 -17.46
N ARG A 649 -11.50 -39.07 -18.45
CA ARG A 649 -10.55 -38.90 -19.55
C ARG A 649 -10.85 -37.63 -20.36
N TRP A 650 -12.11 -37.37 -20.69
CA TRP A 650 -12.53 -36.21 -21.49
C TRP A 650 -12.68 -34.92 -20.69
N ARG A 651 -12.40 -34.92 -19.38
CA ARG A 651 -12.20 -33.69 -18.61
C ARG A 651 -10.90 -32.97 -18.98
N ASP A 652 -9.96 -33.66 -19.64
CA ASP A 652 -8.78 -33.06 -20.26
C ASP A 652 -9.02 -32.86 -21.78
N PHE A 653 -8.85 -31.63 -22.25
CA PHE A 653 -9.07 -31.28 -23.66
C PHE A 653 -8.11 -32.00 -24.61
N ALA A 654 -6.88 -32.29 -24.20
CA ALA A 654 -5.91 -32.99 -25.05
C ALA A 654 -6.33 -34.44 -25.30
N LEU A 655 -6.79 -35.14 -24.26
CA LEU A 655 -7.28 -36.51 -24.36
C LEU A 655 -8.60 -36.59 -25.15
N PHE A 656 -9.48 -35.59 -24.99
CA PHE A 656 -10.64 -35.45 -25.86
C PHE A 656 -10.23 -35.27 -27.34
N CYS A 657 -9.18 -34.51 -27.63
CA CYS A 657 -8.69 -34.32 -28.98
C CYS A 657 -8.05 -35.58 -29.57
N GLU A 658 -7.31 -36.35 -28.76
CA GLU A 658 -6.78 -37.67 -29.18
C GLU A 658 -7.89 -38.58 -29.68
N ASP A 659 -9.04 -38.57 -29.00
CA ASP A 659 -10.14 -39.49 -29.29
C ASP A 659 -11.07 -38.97 -30.41
N MET A 660 -11.31 -37.65 -30.50
CA MET A 660 -12.39 -37.09 -31.34
C MET A 660 -11.97 -36.05 -32.37
N ALA A 661 -10.74 -35.52 -32.33
CA ALA A 661 -10.37 -34.40 -33.20
C ALA A 661 -10.14 -34.82 -34.66
N SER A 662 -9.68 -36.05 -34.90
CA SER A 662 -9.41 -36.57 -36.25
C SER A 662 -10.68 -36.74 -37.09
N THR A 663 -11.83 -36.91 -36.44
CA THR A 663 -13.14 -37.15 -37.07
C THR A 663 -14.06 -35.92 -37.04
N TYR A 664 -13.58 -34.79 -36.55
CA TYR A 664 -14.37 -33.57 -36.41
C TYR A 664 -14.35 -32.72 -37.68
N GLU A 665 -15.53 -32.40 -38.20
CA GLU A 665 -15.72 -31.39 -39.24
C GLU A 665 -16.49 -30.16 -38.70
N ARG A 666 -16.19 -29.00 -39.26
CA ARG A 666 -16.75 -27.72 -38.81
C ARG A 666 -18.26 -27.69 -39.05
N GLY A 667 -19.03 -27.53 -37.97
CA GLY A 667 -20.50 -27.44 -38.01
C GLY A 667 -21.22 -28.67 -37.49
N LEU A 668 -20.48 -29.76 -37.22
CA LEU A 668 -21.04 -30.95 -36.57
C LEU A 668 -21.26 -30.74 -35.07
N GLN A 669 -22.28 -31.41 -34.55
CA GLN A 669 -22.64 -31.44 -33.13
C GLN A 669 -22.28 -32.79 -32.54
N LEU A 670 -21.80 -32.78 -31.28
CA LEU A 670 -21.52 -34.00 -30.54
C LEU A 670 -22.83 -34.55 -29.96
N ILE A 671 -23.22 -35.74 -30.39
CA ILE A 671 -24.47 -36.40 -29.97
C ILE A 671 -24.14 -37.73 -29.29
N ARG A 672 -24.86 -38.05 -28.21
CA ARG A 672 -24.76 -39.36 -27.55
C ARG A 672 -25.59 -40.40 -28.29
N ARG A 673 -25.02 -41.59 -28.52
CA ARG A 673 -25.75 -42.77 -29.02
C ARG A 673 -26.80 -43.22 -28.02
N ASP A 674 -26.41 -43.31 -26.75
CA ASP A 674 -27.30 -43.60 -25.62
C ASP A 674 -27.35 -42.39 -24.68
N ARG A 675 -28.57 -41.85 -24.49
CA ARG A 675 -28.83 -40.67 -23.64
C ARG A 675 -28.63 -40.93 -22.15
N ASN A 676 -28.58 -42.20 -21.72
CA ASN A 676 -28.40 -42.58 -20.32
C ASN A 676 -26.93 -42.81 -19.95
N LYS A 677 -26.03 -42.90 -20.93
CA LYS A 677 -24.58 -43.06 -20.72
C LYS A 677 -23.85 -41.70 -20.78
N PRO A 678 -22.66 -41.58 -20.14
CA PRO A 678 -21.88 -40.34 -20.18
C PRO A 678 -21.31 -40.07 -21.59
N PHE A 679 -20.87 -38.85 -21.81
CA PHE A 679 -20.07 -38.46 -22.95
C PHE A 679 -18.69 -39.10 -22.84
N ALA A 680 -18.43 -40.03 -23.74
CA ALA A 680 -17.23 -40.85 -23.82
C ALA A 680 -16.99 -41.26 -25.30
N PRO A 681 -15.76 -41.66 -25.66
CA PRO A 681 -15.40 -42.00 -27.05
C PRO A 681 -16.30 -43.05 -27.69
N ASP A 682 -16.75 -44.01 -26.90
CA ASP A 682 -17.55 -45.16 -27.32
C ASP A 682 -19.06 -44.87 -27.39
N ASN A 683 -19.50 -43.74 -26.84
CA ASN A 683 -20.92 -43.38 -26.73
C ASN A 683 -21.27 -42.07 -27.47
N CYS A 684 -20.33 -41.45 -28.20
CA CYS A 684 -20.55 -40.17 -28.87
C CYS A 684 -20.15 -40.21 -30.35
N ASP A 685 -20.96 -39.55 -31.17
CA ASP A 685 -20.68 -39.33 -32.60
C ASP A 685 -20.90 -37.86 -32.99
N TRP A 686 -20.34 -37.48 -34.12
CA TRP A 686 -20.59 -36.21 -34.78
C TRP A 686 -21.81 -36.32 -35.72
N LYS A 687 -22.78 -35.40 -35.62
CA LYS A 687 -23.92 -35.31 -36.57
C LYS A 687 -24.17 -33.89 -37.06
N SER A 688 -24.75 -33.79 -38.25
CA SER A 688 -25.16 -32.51 -38.83
C SER A 688 -26.49 -32.02 -38.23
N ALA A 689 -26.77 -30.71 -38.37
CA ALA A 689 -28.04 -30.12 -37.91
C ALA A 689 -29.29 -30.68 -38.64
N GLN A 690 -29.12 -31.28 -39.82
CA GLN A 690 -30.21 -31.86 -40.60
C GLN A 690 -30.61 -33.26 -40.09
N GLU A 691 -29.73 -33.94 -39.34
CA GLU A 691 -29.93 -35.32 -38.86
C GLU A 691 -30.38 -35.38 -37.38
N ALA A 692 -30.67 -34.23 -36.77
CA ALA A 692 -31.13 -34.11 -35.38
C ALA A 692 -32.69 -34.15 -35.30
N PRO A 693 -33.28 -34.75 -34.25
CA PRO A 693 -34.74 -34.87 -34.13
C PRO A 693 -35.43 -33.49 -33.99
N GLN A 694 -36.44 -33.21 -34.83
CA GLN A 694 -37.15 -31.92 -34.89
C GLN A 694 -38.26 -31.77 -33.82
N THR A 695 -38.47 -30.54 -33.33
CA THR A 695 -39.58 -30.13 -32.45
C THR A 695 -40.85 -29.78 -33.23
N HIS A 696 -42.04 -29.85 -32.61
CA HIS A 696 -43.38 -29.62 -33.20
C HIS A 696 -43.69 -28.19 -33.73
N GLY A 697 -42.68 -27.38 -34.06
CA GLY A 697 -42.76 -26.10 -34.78
C GLY A 697 -43.40 -24.90 -34.07
N MET A 698 -44.10 -25.10 -32.94
CA MET A 698 -44.93 -24.05 -32.31
C MET A 698 -44.42 -23.54 -30.95
N THR A 699 -43.23 -23.95 -30.54
CA THR A 699 -42.65 -23.69 -29.21
C THR A 699 -42.58 -22.20 -28.85
N ASN A 700 -42.49 -21.31 -29.83
CA ASN A 700 -42.40 -19.85 -29.62
C ASN A 700 -43.76 -19.12 -29.70
N THR A 701 -44.86 -19.81 -29.98
CA THR A 701 -46.18 -19.17 -30.17
C THR A 701 -46.88 -18.86 -28.83
N LYS A 702 -47.71 -17.80 -28.78
CA LYS A 702 -48.51 -17.46 -27.60
C LYS A 702 -49.49 -18.59 -27.23
N PHE A 703 -50.07 -19.25 -28.23
CA PHE A 703 -50.93 -20.41 -28.06
C PHE A 703 -50.22 -21.56 -27.31
N TYR A 704 -48.99 -21.92 -27.71
CA TYR A 704 -48.22 -22.96 -27.01
C TYR A 704 -47.92 -22.57 -25.56
N ARG A 705 -47.61 -21.30 -25.29
CA ARG A 705 -47.36 -20.82 -23.91
C ARG A 705 -48.60 -20.95 -23.03
N ILE A 706 -49.80 -20.74 -23.57
CA ILE A 706 -51.07 -20.94 -22.85
C ILE A 706 -51.20 -22.41 -22.43
N TRP A 707 -50.99 -23.35 -23.36
CA TRP A 707 -51.01 -24.78 -23.06
C TRP A 707 -49.93 -25.20 -22.06
N ALA A 708 -48.69 -24.73 -22.25
CA ALA A 708 -47.58 -25.10 -21.38
C ALA A 708 -47.80 -24.63 -19.93
N ARG A 709 -48.34 -23.41 -19.75
CA ARG A 709 -48.75 -22.91 -18.42
C ARG A 709 -49.91 -23.71 -17.84
N LEU A 710 -50.94 -23.99 -18.65
CA LEU A 710 -52.09 -24.79 -18.23
C LEU A 710 -51.66 -26.19 -17.76
N SER A 711 -50.85 -26.89 -18.57
CA SER A 711 -50.30 -28.20 -18.25
C SER A 711 -49.47 -28.16 -16.97
N HIS A 712 -48.53 -27.20 -16.87
CA HIS A 712 -47.67 -27.07 -15.69
C HIS A 712 -48.46 -26.81 -14.41
N TYR A 713 -49.40 -25.86 -14.41
CA TYR A 713 -50.15 -25.49 -13.19
C TYR A 713 -51.24 -26.49 -12.79
N ARG A 714 -51.62 -27.43 -13.65
CA ARG A 714 -52.67 -28.42 -13.36
C ARG A 714 -52.16 -29.85 -13.21
N THR A 715 -50.88 -30.09 -13.50
CA THR A 715 -50.23 -31.40 -13.29
C THR A 715 -49.14 -31.37 -12.22
N ASN A 716 -48.77 -30.18 -11.71
CA ASN A 716 -47.78 -30.01 -10.65
C ASN A 716 -48.43 -29.55 -9.32
N PRO A 717 -48.62 -30.46 -8.34
CA PRO A 717 -49.25 -30.13 -7.05
C PRO A 717 -48.43 -29.15 -6.19
N ALA A 718 -47.14 -28.98 -6.46
CA ALA A 718 -46.26 -28.07 -5.71
C ALA A 718 -46.37 -26.60 -6.15
N SER A 719 -47.16 -26.30 -7.19
CA SER A 719 -47.34 -24.94 -7.68
C SER A 719 -48.26 -24.14 -6.75
N LYS A 720 -47.85 -22.90 -6.40
CA LYS A 720 -48.68 -21.95 -5.62
C LYS A 720 -50.00 -21.56 -6.29
N SER A 721 -50.16 -21.82 -7.60
CA SER A 721 -51.37 -21.53 -8.38
C SER A 721 -52.20 -22.78 -8.70
N TYR A 722 -51.95 -23.89 -8.00
CA TYR A 722 -52.70 -25.14 -8.13
C TYR A 722 -54.02 -25.05 -7.33
N GLU A 723 -55.13 -24.69 -7.99
CA GLU A 723 -56.45 -24.65 -7.35
C GLU A 723 -57.57 -25.10 -8.31
N GLY A 724 -58.53 -25.86 -7.75
CA GLY A 724 -59.93 -25.96 -8.20
C GLY A 724 -60.28 -27.02 -9.25
N SER A 725 -59.53 -27.15 -10.35
CA SER A 725 -59.96 -28.00 -11.47
C SER A 725 -58.78 -28.63 -12.21
N SER A 726 -58.77 -29.96 -12.35
CA SER A 726 -57.69 -30.71 -13.01
C SER A 726 -57.71 -30.55 -14.53
N LEU A 727 -56.62 -30.91 -15.22
CA LEU A 727 -56.57 -30.94 -16.68
C LEU A 727 -56.99 -32.32 -17.20
N CYS A 728 -57.87 -32.37 -18.21
CA CYS A 728 -58.30 -33.65 -18.77
C CYS A 728 -57.13 -34.43 -19.40
N GLU A 729 -57.21 -35.76 -19.38
CA GLU A 729 -56.15 -36.66 -19.87
C GLU A 729 -55.72 -36.34 -21.30
N ARG A 730 -56.70 -35.99 -22.16
CA ARG A 730 -56.47 -35.69 -23.58
C ARG A 730 -55.60 -34.45 -23.77
N TRP A 731 -55.80 -33.40 -22.98
CA TRP A 731 -55.06 -32.13 -23.10
C TRP A 731 -53.70 -32.13 -22.40
N ARG A 732 -53.27 -33.26 -21.83
CA ARG A 732 -51.88 -33.45 -21.36
C ARG A 732 -50.86 -33.52 -22.50
N LYS A 733 -51.31 -33.71 -23.75
CA LYS A 733 -50.50 -33.62 -24.97
C LYS A 733 -50.86 -32.37 -25.76
N PHE A 734 -49.84 -31.65 -26.26
CA PHE A 734 -50.04 -30.36 -26.94
C PHE A 734 -50.82 -30.52 -28.25
N GLU A 735 -50.57 -31.61 -28.97
CA GLU A 735 -51.17 -31.89 -30.28
C GLU A 735 -52.70 -31.94 -30.18
N ASN A 736 -53.22 -32.57 -29.12
CA ASN A 736 -54.65 -32.70 -28.89
C ASN A 736 -55.29 -31.37 -28.45
N PHE A 737 -54.60 -30.61 -27.59
CA PHE A 737 -55.07 -29.27 -27.21
C PHE A 737 -55.12 -28.33 -28.42
N LYS A 738 -54.11 -28.43 -29.30
CA LYS A 738 -54.07 -27.69 -30.56
C LYS A 738 -55.23 -28.07 -31.47
N GLU A 739 -55.46 -29.36 -31.67
CA GLU A 739 -56.58 -29.84 -32.49
C GLU A 739 -57.94 -29.33 -31.97
N ASP A 740 -58.12 -29.31 -30.65
CA ASP A 740 -59.38 -28.94 -30.04
C ASP A 740 -59.64 -27.42 -29.99
N MET A 741 -58.58 -26.61 -29.80
CA MET A 741 -58.74 -25.19 -29.44
C MET A 741 -58.04 -24.21 -30.38
N TYR A 742 -57.18 -24.65 -31.30
CA TYR A 742 -56.38 -23.72 -32.12
C TYR A 742 -57.21 -23.00 -33.17
N ASN A 743 -58.16 -23.70 -33.81
CA ASN A 743 -58.97 -23.12 -34.90
C ASN A 743 -59.87 -21.98 -34.43
N SER A 744 -60.25 -21.96 -33.15
CA SER A 744 -61.07 -20.90 -32.54
C SER A 744 -60.25 -19.85 -31.78
N TYR A 745 -58.92 -19.98 -31.74
CA TYR A 745 -58.04 -19.06 -31.02
C TYR A 745 -57.74 -17.81 -31.85
N GLN A 746 -57.88 -16.63 -31.23
CA GLN A 746 -57.39 -15.37 -31.77
C GLN A 746 -56.33 -14.75 -30.85
N GLU A 747 -55.37 -14.05 -31.45
CA GLU A 747 -54.24 -13.51 -30.70
C GLU A 747 -54.69 -12.43 -29.71
N GLY A 748 -54.29 -12.59 -28.44
CA GLY A 748 -54.72 -11.73 -27.33
C GLY A 748 -55.89 -12.28 -26.49
N MET A 749 -56.46 -13.42 -26.88
CA MET A 749 -57.45 -14.14 -26.07
C MET A 749 -56.79 -14.98 -24.96
N GLY A 750 -57.51 -15.13 -23.85
CA GLY A 750 -57.17 -16.00 -22.73
C GLY A 750 -58.14 -17.16 -22.61
N LEU A 751 -57.70 -18.28 -22.04
CA LEU A 751 -58.56 -19.45 -21.85
C LEU A 751 -59.40 -19.28 -20.57
N GLY A 752 -60.72 -19.22 -20.72
CA GLY A 752 -61.69 -19.15 -19.63
C GLY A 752 -62.36 -20.50 -19.36
N LEU A 753 -62.70 -20.75 -18.11
CA LEU A 753 -63.40 -21.95 -17.65
C LEU A 753 -64.90 -21.64 -17.47
N LEU A 754 -65.78 -22.53 -17.91
CA LEU A 754 -67.23 -22.36 -17.80
C LEU A 754 -67.75 -22.80 -16.41
N ASP A 755 -67.36 -23.99 -15.97
CA ASP A 755 -67.65 -24.55 -14.64
C ASP A 755 -66.35 -24.88 -13.91
N ARG A 756 -66.16 -24.30 -12.72
CA ARG A 756 -64.95 -24.46 -11.90
C ARG A 756 -64.83 -25.83 -11.24
N SER A 757 -65.92 -26.57 -11.09
CA SER A 757 -65.94 -27.92 -10.51
C SER A 757 -65.51 -29.00 -11.51
N GLN A 758 -65.54 -28.68 -12.81
CA GLN A 758 -65.22 -29.60 -13.90
C GLN A 758 -63.79 -29.37 -14.43
N PRO A 759 -63.11 -30.40 -14.95
CA PRO A 759 -61.74 -30.26 -15.42
C PRO A 759 -61.65 -29.37 -16.67
N TYR A 760 -60.45 -28.86 -16.96
CA TYR A 760 -60.15 -28.17 -18.21
C TYR A 760 -60.24 -29.18 -19.35
N SER A 761 -61.26 -29.00 -20.19
CA SER A 761 -61.55 -29.80 -21.38
C SER A 761 -62.14 -28.90 -22.47
N LYS A 762 -62.25 -29.42 -23.68
CA LYS A 762 -62.85 -28.73 -24.83
C LYS A 762 -64.26 -28.21 -24.52
N ASP A 763 -65.05 -29.00 -23.81
CA ASP A 763 -66.47 -28.71 -23.56
C ASP A 763 -66.69 -27.78 -22.36
N ASN A 764 -65.66 -27.59 -21.52
CA ASN A 764 -65.71 -26.76 -20.32
C ASN A 764 -64.83 -25.49 -20.43
N CYS A 765 -64.14 -25.28 -21.56
CA CYS A 765 -63.26 -24.14 -21.77
C CYS A 765 -63.68 -23.35 -23.00
N THR A 766 -63.54 -22.02 -22.92
CA THR A 766 -63.78 -21.14 -24.06
C THR A 766 -62.76 -20.00 -24.11
N TRP A 767 -62.50 -19.46 -25.29
CA TRP A 767 -61.63 -18.30 -25.45
C TRP A 767 -62.37 -17.03 -25.07
N LEU A 768 -61.78 -16.22 -24.20
CA LEU A 768 -62.34 -14.95 -23.75
C LEU A 768 -61.38 -13.81 -24.09
N THR A 769 -61.94 -12.67 -24.47
CA THR A 769 -61.20 -11.40 -24.53
C THR A 769 -61.09 -10.78 -23.14
N LYS A 770 -60.11 -9.87 -22.97
CA LYS A 770 -59.85 -9.23 -21.67
C LYS A 770 -61.09 -8.49 -21.13
N SER A 771 -61.87 -7.89 -22.02
CA SER A 771 -63.12 -7.21 -21.65
C SER A 771 -64.22 -8.18 -21.21
N GLU A 772 -64.37 -9.35 -21.84
CA GLU A 772 -65.39 -10.34 -21.48
C GLU A 772 -65.08 -11.02 -20.15
N PHE A 773 -63.80 -11.27 -19.88
CA PHE A 773 -63.33 -11.79 -18.61
C PHE A 773 -63.60 -10.82 -17.45
N CYS A 774 -63.42 -9.50 -17.66
CA CYS A 774 -63.73 -8.50 -16.65
C CYS A 774 -65.25 -8.40 -16.37
N LYS A 775 -66.10 -8.52 -17.40
CA LYS A 775 -67.57 -8.49 -17.24
C LYS A 775 -68.10 -9.70 -16.45
N LYS A 776 -67.55 -10.90 -16.67
CA LYS A 776 -67.92 -12.12 -15.91
C LYS A 776 -67.48 -12.10 -14.44
N ASN A 777 -66.68 -11.13 -14.01
CA ASN A 777 -66.15 -11.01 -12.65
C ASN A 777 -66.69 -9.78 -11.88
N GLN A 778 -67.80 -9.16 -12.32
CA GLN A 778 -68.51 -8.19 -11.46
C GLN A 778 -69.25 -8.91 -10.33
N PRO A 779 -69.18 -8.42 -9.08
CA PRO A 779 -69.88 -9.06 -7.96
C PRO A 779 -71.39 -8.88 -8.11
N SER A 780 -72.15 -9.97 -8.19
CA SER A 780 -73.58 -9.93 -7.84
C SER A 780 -73.71 -9.78 -6.32
N VAL A 781 -74.76 -9.11 -5.86
CA VAL A 781 -74.98 -8.58 -4.50
C VAL A 781 -75.14 -9.67 -3.41
N GLN A 782 -74.83 -10.93 -3.68
CA GLN A 782 -74.88 -11.99 -2.67
C GLN A 782 -73.52 -12.69 -2.53
N GLY A 783 -72.66 -12.05 -1.74
CA GLY A 783 -71.83 -12.71 -0.74
C GLY A 783 -71.01 -13.95 -1.13
N GLU A 784 -70.22 -13.90 -2.21
CA GLU A 784 -69.12 -14.85 -2.40
C GLU A 784 -67.86 -14.12 -2.93
N THR A 785 -66.78 -14.15 -2.14
CA THR A 785 -65.48 -13.60 -2.52
C THR A 785 -64.79 -14.50 -3.54
N PHE A 786 -64.65 -14.02 -4.78
CA PHE A 786 -63.88 -14.70 -5.84
C PHE A 786 -62.43 -14.19 -5.92
N VAL A 787 -61.45 -15.10 -5.74
CA VAL A 787 -60.03 -14.87 -6.04
C VAL A 787 -59.72 -15.31 -7.49
N GLN A 788 -58.82 -14.54 -8.13
CA GLN A 788 -58.43 -14.58 -9.55
C GLN A 788 -57.53 -15.77 -9.93
N LEU A 789 -57.75 -16.35 -11.12
CA LEU A 789 -56.68 -16.84 -11.99
C LEU A 789 -57.08 -16.62 -13.45
N SER A 790 -56.38 -15.69 -14.11
CA SER A 790 -56.53 -15.40 -15.53
C SER A 790 -55.28 -15.82 -16.27
N LEU A 791 -55.35 -16.82 -17.15
CA LEU A 791 -54.22 -17.21 -18.01
C LEU A 791 -54.13 -16.27 -19.23
N TRP A 792 -53.79 -15.00 -18.99
CA TRP A 792 -53.42 -14.08 -20.07
C TRP A 792 -51.97 -14.30 -20.48
N SER A 793 -51.68 -14.11 -21.77
CA SER A 793 -50.31 -13.80 -22.17
C SER A 793 -50.02 -12.36 -21.74
N THR A 794 -49.35 -12.17 -20.61
CA THR A 794 -48.75 -10.88 -20.28
C THR A 794 -47.58 -10.64 -21.24
N SER A 795 -47.56 -9.44 -21.85
CA SER A 795 -46.39 -8.91 -22.54
C SER A 795 -45.40 -8.41 -21.48
N ASP A 796 -44.14 -8.76 -21.69
CA ASP A 796 -42.94 -8.53 -20.87
C ASP A 796 -42.71 -9.51 -19.72
#